data_AF-A0AB33ZEV9-F1
#
_entry.id   AF-A0AB33ZEV9-F1
#
_cell.length_a   1.000
_cell.length_b   1.000
_cell.length_c   1.000
_cell.angle_alpha   90.00
_cell.angle_beta   90.00
_cell.angle_gamma   90.00
#
_symmetry.space_group_name_H-M   'P 1'
#
loop_
_entity.id
_entity.type
_entity.pdbx_description
1 polymer ?
#
loop_
_entity_poly.entity_id
_entity_poly.type
_entity_poly.pdbx_seq_one_letter_code
_entity_poly.pdbx_strand_id
1 'polypeptide(L)'
;MEKKEAIKALASVSTVIAATGLTSVANANQQEAPKTEVDALSSKVTIQALKEAENKQSVAVQAVNAQQGVVKQAITEEEKAEKTEAMTKECLDEAQIIKDKATPAEIDKTKQNISETESTIENQDVQLQNAQAETAKAQDKVNKQTEIVNSDQTEITIQETNVANAKTNVEIAQKNLDGTGAKEIISERDHAQTDFVTKKDAEANAKSKLEEAQKADADKKAKLEEAEKYEKLQAKAVEDTSKTLSDAEAKAKQTKEQLNNANIAVINAQAALDGTGAKEIISERDNAQTDLATKKDAEAETERKLKEAQKTDADKKSKIQALTVTLTAQQNEALRTSTELTAAIAVAADAKSKKEEADKAVKRLEDKLTSLENLSTIEIPEEVASAYRSFYEDKSEANKDKLFDAVQTWWDNRDYSKENNYPVDDTVINDLSNLTKEQIANLSLYQAGLIQQVRKTIWGDSEVLVTEDVVTAMKNITTAYSNMSNPDGDHLFSALTNDGTDTTHWKAENLGYIKAKPTTMTALYKGIYKSIINTFGSDYNQNYAHVITTVGGKPDYKNGKVAPNYIGAATSVTPEGLGLMHEIHFNHTSSDTDKILSNPFDSSVVKTQLADAKAVQTSADNANKTAQNRLTTASVANKAAQDAVSNTTNSLNALKAIADLTPDAKAKLDEATEARKNAESRFSNAQKAVDNLNADVATKTKALDNAKVAQEKANNANKVANEELNSAQAKNKLANEVLSETHKKIASLKVTADLTPDAKVKLAEATSARELAELRLLNAQKAVNNLNSDVATKTKALADAKATLENEEAKLEELKAQKTKDEKELASLQETVNALKANEVKIKDEIKSLQTKLQETKDYLSKLENADSNLEKAKVAYKLAVEKHKEAKSILDKETEKLEQLLINKRDAVAQYEAVKEAYIQAQVREQYEVISQRGDVPIPLLNENGQIVGYNSSFSRDVRTAVRTITDNVVSKHGVPIYQASLPETGESDTAIYTLSGITFLALAGVMRKKKL
;
A
#
# COMPACT_ATOMS: atom_id res chain seq x y z
N MET A 1 -38.81 54.10 15.40
CA MET A 1 -37.65 54.63 14.65
C MET A 1 -37.25 53.53 13.68
N GLU A 2 -37.60 53.62 12.40
CA GLU A 2 -37.00 54.51 11.36
C GLU A 2 -35.68 53.91 10.83
N LYS A 3 -35.64 53.47 9.55
CA LYS A 3 -35.24 54.23 8.32
C LYS A 3 -33.70 54.41 8.23
N LYS A 4 -33.03 54.42 7.07
CA LYS A 4 -33.49 54.63 5.67
C LYS A 4 -32.44 54.17 4.62
N GLU A 5 -32.81 54.26 3.33
CA GLU A 5 -32.00 54.17 2.08
C GLU A 5 -31.48 52.78 1.61
N ALA A 6 -31.44 52.45 0.29
CA ALA A 6 -32.15 53.01 -0.88
C ALA A 6 -31.99 52.15 -2.18
N ILE A 7 -33.11 51.97 -2.93
CA ILE A 7 -33.26 52.14 -4.42
C ILE A 7 -32.42 51.19 -5.34
N LYS A 8 -32.96 50.48 -6.38
CA LYS A 8 -33.78 50.95 -7.53
C LYS A 8 -34.48 49.82 -8.35
N ALA A 9 -35.78 50.01 -8.69
CA ALA A 9 -36.48 49.58 -9.95
C ALA A 9 -36.56 48.06 -10.34
N LEU A 10 -37.52 47.55 -11.15
CA LEU A 10 -38.72 48.09 -11.85
C LEU A 10 -39.71 46.92 -12.20
N ALA A 11 -41.04 47.13 -12.10
CA ALA A 11 -42.19 46.53 -12.86
C ALA A 11 -42.28 45.01 -13.24
N SER A 12 -43.44 44.32 -13.36
CA SER A 12 -44.87 44.61 -13.07
C SER A 12 -45.81 43.38 -13.37
N VAL A 13 -46.93 43.22 -12.63
CA VAL A 13 -48.25 42.61 -13.03
C VAL A 13 -48.26 41.12 -13.49
N SER A 14 -48.85 40.14 -12.78
CA SER A 14 -50.30 39.76 -12.60
C SER A 14 -51.00 39.29 -13.91
N THR A 15 -51.91 38.30 -13.97
CA THR A 15 -53.01 37.92 -13.05
C THR A 15 -53.47 36.44 -13.22
N VAL A 16 -54.36 35.95 -12.36
CA VAL A 16 -54.94 34.58 -12.29
C VAL A 16 -56.15 34.34 -13.21
N ILE A 17 -56.22 33.18 -13.86
CA ILE A 17 -57.44 32.43 -14.25
C ILE A 17 -57.11 30.91 -14.11
N ALA A 18 -57.95 29.92 -13.75
CA ALA A 18 -59.17 29.80 -12.91
C ALA A 18 -60.29 28.91 -13.53
N ALA A 19 -60.28 27.62 -13.14
CA ALA A 19 -61.42 26.68 -13.04
C ALA A 19 -62.10 26.07 -14.29
N THR A 20 -62.50 24.79 -14.14
CA THR A 20 -63.64 24.04 -14.73
C THR A 20 -64.03 24.26 -16.20
N GLY A 21 -64.16 23.25 -17.07
CA GLY A 21 -64.34 21.79 -16.86
C GLY A 21 -65.81 21.38 -17.09
N LEU A 22 -66.05 20.43 -18.00
CA LEU A 22 -67.40 19.97 -18.37
C LEU A 22 -67.38 18.50 -18.84
N THR A 23 -68.48 17.79 -18.61
CA THR A 23 -68.65 16.35 -18.87
C THR A 23 -69.89 16.09 -19.71
N SER A 24 -69.89 14.97 -20.47
CA SER A 24 -71.08 14.42 -21.17
C SER A 24 -71.62 15.33 -22.31
N VAL A 25 -72.49 14.92 -23.24
CA VAL A 25 -73.56 13.88 -23.21
C VAL A 25 -73.48 12.95 -24.44
N ALA A 26 -74.01 11.74 -24.30
CA ALA A 26 -74.06 10.71 -25.35
C ALA A 26 -75.32 10.78 -26.25
N ASN A 27 -75.33 9.98 -27.31
CA ASN A 27 -76.48 9.55 -28.11
C ASN A 27 -77.37 10.62 -28.76
N ALA A 28 -77.20 10.78 -30.08
CA ALA A 28 -78.32 10.86 -31.01
C ALA A 28 -78.21 9.70 -31.99
N ASN A 29 -79.22 8.84 -32.05
CA ASN A 29 -79.33 7.69 -32.95
C ASN A 29 -80.62 7.84 -33.76
N GLN A 30 -80.69 7.28 -34.98
CA GLN A 30 -81.61 7.68 -36.06
C GLN A 30 -81.27 9.10 -36.59
N GLN A 31 -81.48 9.47 -37.86
CA GLN A 31 -82.04 8.81 -39.07
C GLN A 31 -81.17 9.34 -40.24
N GLU A 32 -81.07 8.79 -41.45
CA GLU A 32 -81.95 7.94 -42.25
C GLU A 32 -81.12 7.25 -43.36
N ALA A 33 -81.62 6.18 -43.99
CA ALA A 33 -80.88 5.47 -45.03
C ALA A 33 -81.32 5.85 -46.47
N PRO A 34 -80.45 6.47 -47.29
CA PRO A 34 -80.51 6.34 -48.74
C PRO A 34 -79.89 5.00 -49.12
N LYS A 35 -80.69 3.94 -49.23
CA LYS A 35 -81.30 3.50 -50.50
C LYS A 35 -80.30 3.36 -51.64
N THR A 36 -80.11 2.10 -52.03
CA THR A 36 -79.68 1.71 -53.36
C THR A 36 -80.62 2.30 -54.41
N GLU A 37 -80.13 3.25 -55.21
CA GLU A 37 -80.79 3.69 -56.43
C GLU A 37 -79.70 3.71 -57.52
N VAL A 38 -79.51 2.55 -58.17
CA VAL A 38 -78.55 2.39 -59.28
C VAL A 38 -79.21 2.95 -60.54
N ASP A 39 -79.28 4.28 -60.62
CA ASP A 39 -79.96 4.95 -61.73
C ASP A 39 -79.12 4.85 -63.01
N ALA A 40 -79.56 4.00 -63.93
CA ALA A 40 -78.71 3.39 -64.95
C ALA A 40 -78.57 4.24 -66.22
N LEU A 41 -78.13 5.50 -66.10
CA LEU A 41 -77.92 6.42 -67.22
C LEU A 41 -76.62 7.25 -67.13
N SER A 42 -75.71 6.97 -68.07
CA SER A 42 -74.68 7.89 -68.59
C SER A 42 -73.51 8.35 -67.70
N SER A 43 -73.35 7.93 -66.44
CA SER A 43 -72.15 8.24 -65.66
C SER A 43 -70.97 7.32 -66.01
N LYS A 44 -70.03 7.82 -66.82
CA LYS A 44 -68.78 7.11 -67.18
C LYS A 44 -67.88 6.99 -65.94
N VAL A 45 -67.64 5.78 -65.43
CA VAL A 45 -66.68 5.56 -64.32
C VAL A 45 -65.28 5.97 -64.80
N THR A 46 -64.69 6.96 -64.15
CA THR A 46 -63.45 7.60 -64.60
C THR A 46 -62.22 6.98 -63.94
N ILE A 47 -61.06 7.14 -64.58
CA ILE A 47 -59.74 6.89 -63.97
C ILE A 47 -59.60 7.70 -62.66
N GLN A 48 -60.20 8.89 -62.61
CA GLN A 48 -60.20 9.77 -61.44
C GLN A 48 -60.90 9.12 -60.23
N ALA A 49 -62.12 8.59 -60.41
CA ALA A 49 -62.85 7.90 -59.34
C ALA A 49 -62.07 6.67 -58.81
N LEU A 50 -61.41 5.92 -59.70
CA LEU A 50 -60.57 4.79 -59.31
C LEU A 50 -59.35 5.25 -58.48
N LYS A 51 -58.63 6.29 -58.92
CA LYS A 51 -57.51 6.87 -58.16
C LYS A 51 -57.91 7.46 -56.81
N GLU A 52 -59.10 8.03 -56.70
CA GLU A 52 -59.62 8.55 -55.44
C GLU A 52 -59.92 7.44 -54.44
N ALA A 53 -60.47 6.31 -54.91
CA ALA A 53 -60.66 5.13 -54.08
C ALA A 53 -59.31 4.46 -53.70
N GLU A 54 -58.34 4.42 -54.63
CA GLU A 54 -56.97 3.93 -54.40
C GLU A 54 -56.24 4.77 -53.34
N ASN A 55 -56.38 6.10 -53.40
CA ASN A 55 -55.79 7.01 -52.43
C ASN A 55 -56.46 6.86 -51.04
N LYS A 56 -57.80 6.75 -50.98
CA LYS A 56 -58.53 6.44 -49.73
C LYS A 56 -58.06 5.11 -49.12
N GLN A 57 -57.86 4.08 -49.94
CA GLN A 57 -57.32 2.80 -49.53
C GLN A 57 -55.88 2.94 -49.00
N SER A 58 -55.00 3.65 -49.72
CA SER A 58 -53.61 3.91 -49.29
C SER A 58 -53.56 4.62 -47.94
N VAL A 59 -54.24 5.76 -47.81
CA VAL A 59 -54.24 6.56 -46.57
C VAL A 59 -54.75 5.75 -45.38
N ALA A 60 -55.78 4.91 -45.56
CA ALA A 60 -56.26 4.02 -44.50
C ALA A 60 -55.26 2.89 -44.18
N VAL A 61 -54.49 2.40 -45.16
CA VAL A 61 -53.34 1.48 -44.93
C VAL A 61 -52.23 2.18 -44.16
N GLN A 62 -51.85 3.41 -44.52
CA GLN A 62 -50.81 4.19 -43.84
C GLN A 62 -51.21 4.54 -42.40
N ALA A 63 -52.43 5.02 -42.17
CA ALA A 63 -52.94 5.33 -40.83
C ALA A 63 -52.89 4.10 -39.89
N VAL A 64 -53.29 2.92 -40.38
CA VAL A 64 -53.13 1.65 -39.64
C VAL A 64 -51.66 1.34 -39.35
N ASN A 65 -50.78 1.43 -40.35
CA ASN A 65 -49.36 1.10 -40.18
C ASN A 65 -48.66 2.06 -39.19
N ALA A 66 -48.97 3.35 -39.22
CA ALA A 66 -48.49 4.34 -38.28
C ALA A 66 -49.01 4.08 -36.86
N GLN A 67 -50.31 3.80 -36.72
CA GLN A 67 -50.93 3.48 -35.43
C GLN A 67 -50.38 2.18 -34.83
N GLN A 68 -50.05 1.17 -35.64
CA GLN A 68 -49.35 -0.04 -35.17
C GLN A 68 -47.97 0.26 -34.57
N GLY A 69 -47.27 1.31 -35.04
CA GLY A 69 -46.05 1.80 -34.42
C GLY A 69 -46.30 2.39 -33.02
N VAL A 70 -47.33 3.24 -32.91
CA VAL A 70 -47.75 3.86 -31.64
C VAL A 70 -48.18 2.81 -30.61
N VAL A 71 -48.98 1.81 -31.01
CA VAL A 71 -49.40 0.72 -30.11
C VAL A 71 -48.20 -0.11 -29.62
N LYS A 72 -47.24 -0.45 -30.49
CA LYS A 72 -46.00 -1.14 -30.07
C LYS A 72 -45.18 -0.32 -29.07
N GLN A 73 -45.13 1.00 -29.23
CA GLN A 73 -44.47 1.88 -28.26
C GLN A 73 -45.24 1.91 -26.93
N ALA A 74 -46.57 1.96 -26.95
CA ALA A 74 -47.40 1.92 -25.76
C ALA A 74 -47.24 0.60 -24.97
N ILE A 75 -47.23 -0.55 -25.65
CA ILE A 75 -46.91 -1.86 -25.05
C ILE A 75 -45.53 -1.80 -24.35
N THR A 76 -44.52 -1.27 -25.05
CA THR A 76 -43.14 -1.22 -24.54
C THR A 76 -42.99 -0.33 -23.29
N GLU A 77 -43.79 0.74 -23.14
CA GLU A 77 -43.78 1.55 -21.92
C GLU A 77 -44.65 0.95 -20.80
N GLU A 78 -45.69 0.20 -21.15
CA GLU A 78 -46.55 -0.50 -20.20
C GLU A 78 -45.83 -1.67 -19.53
N GLU A 79 -45.15 -2.54 -20.30
CA GLU A 79 -44.28 -3.62 -19.79
C GLU A 79 -43.19 -3.09 -18.83
N LYS A 80 -42.59 -1.93 -19.13
CA LYS A 80 -41.61 -1.28 -18.25
C LYS A 80 -42.25 -0.80 -16.95
N ALA A 81 -43.46 -0.25 -17.02
CA ALA A 81 -44.17 0.27 -15.87
C ALA A 81 -44.67 -0.87 -14.96
N GLU A 82 -45.22 -1.96 -15.54
CA GLU A 82 -45.57 -3.19 -14.81
C GLU A 82 -44.35 -3.77 -14.09
N LYS A 83 -43.21 -3.91 -14.77
CA LYS A 83 -41.97 -4.40 -14.16
C LYS A 83 -41.47 -3.48 -13.04
N THR A 84 -41.66 -2.16 -13.18
CA THR A 84 -41.33 -1.18 -12.14
C THR A 84 -42.27 -1.29 -10.94
N GLU A 85 -43.56 -1.55 -11.16
CA GLU A 85 -44.53 -1.87 -10.12
C GLU A 85 -44.10 -3.15 -9.36
N ALA A 86 -43.80 -4.23 -10.08
CA ALA A 86 -43.40 -5.50 -9.47
C ALA A 86 -42.14 -5.36 -8.60
N MET A 87 -41.09 -4.68 -9.09
CA MET A 87 -39.87 -4.44 -8.31
C MET A 87 -40.11 -3.53 -7.10
N THR A 88 -40.94 -2.49 -7.22
CA THR A 88 -41.26 -1.62 -6.07
C THR A 88 -42.20 -2.29 -5.07
N LYS A 89 -43.02 -3.27 -5.50
CA LYS A 89 -43.81 -4.13 -4.62
C LYS A 89 -42.92 -5.07 -3.79
N GLU A 90 -41.91 -5.68 -4.40
CA GLU A 90 -40.92 -6.50 -3.70
C GLU A 90 -40.16 -5.68 -2.65
N CYS A 91 -39.68 -4.48 -2.99
CA CYS A 91 -39.06 -3.56 -2.03
C CYS A 91 -40.02 -3.11 -0.91
N LEU A 92 -41.33 -2.97 -1.18
CA LEU A 92 -42.35 -2.67 -0.18
C LEU A 92 -42.57 -3.84 0.79
N ASP A 93 -42.62 -5.06 0.28
CA ASP A 93 -42.79 -6.26 1.10
C ASP A 93 -41.54 -6.54 1.95
N GLU A 94 -40.33 -6.35 1.41
CA GLU A 94 -39.09 -6.38 2.21
C GLU A 94 -39.11 -5.32 3.32
N ALA A 95 -39.50 -4.08 3.00
CA ALA A 95 -39.55 -2.99 3.99
C ALA A 95 -40.62 -3.25 5.07
N GLN A 96 -41.73 -3.88 4.73
CA GLN A 96 -42.76 -4.31 5.68
C GLN A 96 -42.23 -5.45 6.58
N ILE A 97 -41.56 -6.46 6.01
CA ILE A 97 -40.92 -7.56 6.77
C ILE A 97 -39.85 -7.02 7.73
N ILE A 98 -39.10 -5.98 7.34
CA ILE A 98 -38.14 -5.29 8.24
C ILE A 98 -38.89 -4.50 9.32
N LYS A 99 -40.00 -3.82 8.99
CA LYS A 99 -40.81 -3.08 9.96
C LYS A 99 -41.48 -3.98 11.00
N ASP A 100 -41.99 -5.14 10.59
CA ASP A 100 -42.61 -6.12 11.47
C ASP A 100 -41.58 -6.73 12.45
N LYS A 101 -40.32 -6.83 12.02
CA LYS A 101 -39.18 -7.22 12.86
C LYS A 101 -38.64 -6.09 13.74
N ALA A 102 -38.84 -4.82 13.35
CA ALA A 102 -38.39 -3.62 14.06
C ALA A 102 -39.23 -3.31 15.32
N THR A 103 -39.40 -4.32 16.17
CA THR A 103 -39.91 -4.16 17.53
C THR A 103 -38.80 -3.59 18.44
N PRO A 104 -39.14 -2.84 19.52
CA PRO A 104 -38.15 -2.38 20.48
C PRO A 104 -37.30 -3.52 21.05
N ALA A 105 -37.93 -4.67 21.34
CA ALA A 105 -37.23 -5.85 21.87
C ALA A 105 -36.17 -6.42 20.92
N GLU A 106 -36.44 -6.49 19.60
CA GLU A 106 -35.45 -6.98 18.64
C GLU A 106 -34.36 -5.93 18.34
N ILE A 107 -34.69 -4.63 18.39
CA ILE A 107 -33.73 -3.53 18.31
C ILE A 107 -32.76 -3.56 19.51
N ASP A 108 -33.27 -3.68 20.73
CA ASP A 108 -32.47 -3.72 21.96
C ASP A 108 -31.64 -5.00 22.04
N LYS A 109 -32.21 -6.14 21.63
CA LYS A 109 -31.49 -7.42 21.44
C LYS A 109 -30.39 -7.33 20.38
N THR A 110 -30.60 -6.57 19.30
CA THR A 110 -29.56 -6.34 18.28
C THR A 110 -28.45 -5.43 18.83
N LYS A 111 -28.78 -4.41 19.63
CA LYS A 111 -27.80 -3.60 20.38
C LYS A 111 -27.02 -4.42 21.41
N GLN A 112 -27.68 -5.34 22.11
CA GLN A 112 -27.03 -6.30 23.01
C GLN A 112 -26.06 -7.20 22.24
N ASN A 113 -26.48 -7.81 21.13
CA ASN A 113 -25.61 -8.64 20.27
C ASN A 113 -24.37 -7.88 19.76
N ILE A 114 -24.52 -6.58 19.45
CA ILE A 114 -23.42 -5.69 19.06
C ILE A 114 -22.44 -5.53 20.23
N SER A 115 -22.94 -5.18 21.43
CA SER A 115 -22.10 -4.98 22.62
C SER A 115 -21.41 -6.27 23.09
N GLU A 116 -22.09 -7.42 23.01
CA GLU A 116 -21.52 -8.74 23.29
C GLU A 116 -20.43 -9.11 22.26
N THR A 117 -20.64 -8.79 20.98
CA THR A 117 -19.64 -9.02 19.93
C THR A 117 -18.43 -8.09 20.09
N GLU A 118 -18.63 -6.83 20.45
CA GLU A 118 -17.56 -5.86 20.75
C GLU A 118 -16.74 -6.29 21.97
N SER A 119 -17.37 -6.72 23.05
CA SER A 119 -16.68 -7.26 24.22
C SER A 119 -15.95 -8.59 23.92
N THR A 120 -16.49 -9.42 23.01
CA THR A 120 -15.80 -10.64 22.54
C THR A 120 -14.56 -10.30 21.72
N ILE A 121 -14.61 -9.27 20.87
CA ILE A 121 -13.45 -8.77 20.12
C ILE A 121 -12.39 -8.22 21.09
N GLU A 122 -12.79 -7.37 22.04
CA GLU A 122 -11.87 -6.79 23.04
C GLU A 122 -11.17 -7.88 23.89
N ASN A 123 -11.90 -8.93 24.27
CA ASN A 123 -11.34 -10.11 24.93
C ASN A 123 -10.32 -10.85 24.03
N GLN A 124 -10.64 -11.06 22.75
CA GLN A 124 -9.73 -11.72 21.81
C GLN A 124 -8.50 -10.85 21.47
N ASP A 125 -8.60 -9.52 21.44
CA ASP A 125 -7.45 -8.62 21.32
C ASP A 125 -6.54 -8.70 22.56
N VAL A 126 -7.11 -8.85 23.76
CA VAL A 126 -6.33 -9.13 24.99
C VAL A 126 -5.67 -10.52 24.92
N GLN A 127 -6.35 -11.55 24.41
CA GLN A 127 -5.75 -12.87 24.19
C GLN A 127 -4.63 -12.83 23.14
N LEU A 128 -4.77 -12.02 22.09
CA LEU A 128 -3.72 -11.80 21.09
C LEU A 128 -2.49 -11.11 21.69
N GLN A 129 -2.67 -10.07 22.51
CA GLN A 129 -1.56 -9.40 23.22
C GLN A 129 -0.84 -10.37 24.17
N ASN A 130 -1.59 -11.23 24.88
CA ASN A 130 -1.01 -12.26 25.73
C ASN A 130 -0.23 -13.30 24.92
N ALA A 131 -0.79 -13.81 23.82
CA ALA A 131 -0.10 -14.74 22.93
C ALA A 131 1.18 -14.14 22.34
N GLN A 132 1.16 -12.86 21.95
CA GLN A 132 2.34 -12.12 21.49
C GLN A 132 3.41 -11.97 22.58
N ALA A 133 3.01 -11.69 23.81
CA ALA A 133 3.92 -11.65 24.95
C ALA A 133 4.53 -13.04 25.26
N GLU A 134 3.82 -14.13 25.00
CA GLU A 134 4.37 -15.50 25.10
C GLU A 134 5.30 -15.84 23.93
N THR A 135 4.94 -15.50 22.68
CA THR A 135 5.85 -15.59 21.52
C THR A 135 7.16 -14.84 21.78
N ALA A 136 7.10 -13.63 22.34
CA ALA A 136 8.27 -12.84 22.69
C ALA A 136 9.14 -13.51 23.77
N LYS A 137 8.53 -13.96 24.89
CA LYS A 137 9.23 -14.70 25.95
C LYS A 137 9.87 -16.00 25.44
N ALA A 138 9.25 -16.68 24.47
CA ALA A 138 9.81 -17.87 23.84
C ALA A 138 10.96 -17.53 22.89
N GLN A 139 10.86 -16.44 22.12
CA GLN A 139 11.94 -15.94 21.26
C GLN A 139 13.14 -15.48 22.11
N ASP A 140 12.94 -14.85 23.27
CA ASP A 140 14.03 -14.49 24.20
C ASP A 140 14.78 -15.72 24.72
N LYS A 141 14.10 -16.87 24.89
CA LYS A 141 14.75 -18.15 25.21
C LYS A 141 15.56 -18.69 24.03
N VAL A 142 15.01 -18.66 22.81
CA VAL A 142 15.75 -19.02 21.58
C VAL A 142 17.02 -18.17 21.44
N ASN A 143 16.92 -16.86 21.66
CA ASN A 143 18.05 -15.94 21.54
C ASN A 143 19.15 -16.29 22.57
N LYS A 144 18.80 -16.49 23.84
CA LYS A 144 19.75 -16.90 24.90
C LYS A 144 20.36 -18.28 24.65
N GLN A 145 19.57 -19.24 24.16
CA GLN A 145 20.09 -20.56 23.81
C GLN A 145 21.01 -20.51 22.58
N THR A 146 20.81 -19.55 21.68
CA THR A 146 21.74 -19.26 20.58
C THR A 146 23.05 -18.65 21.10
N GLU A 147 23.00 -17.77 22.10
CA GLU A 147 24.20 -17.24 22.77
C GLU A 147 24.98 -18.36 23.47
N ILE A 148 24.32 -19.32 24.13
CA ILE A 148 24.94 -20.51 24.74
C ILE A 148 25.65 -21.36 23.68
N VAL A 149 24.96 -21.79 22.62
CA VAL A 149 25.55 -22.61 21.54
C VAL A 149 26.77 -21.94 20.87
N ASN A 150 26.78 -20.61 20.78
CA ASN A 150 27.94 -19.84 20.29
C ASN A 150 29.08 -19.76 21.33
N SER A 151 28.76 -19.71 22.62
CA SER A 151 29.74 -19.81 23.72
C SER A 151 30.39 -21.19 23.73
N ASP A 152 29.61 -22.27 23.64
CA ASP A 152 30.12 -23.65 23.58
C ASP A 152 31.08 -23.83 22.39
N GLN A 153 30.73 -23.27 21.23
CA GLN A 153 31.60 -23.29 20.05
C GLN A 153 32.92 -22.55 20.28
N THR A 154 32.91 -21.47 21.07
CA THR A 154 34.09 -20.71 21.43
C THR A 154 34.97 -21.47 22.43
N GLU A 155 34.38 -22.09 23.44
CA GLU A 155 35.10 -22.94 24.40
C GLU A 155 35.72 -24.17 23.73
N ILE A 156 35.02 -24.81 22.79
CA ILE A 156 35.57 -25.88 21.94
C ILE A 156 36.80 -25.40 21.18
N THR A 157 36.76 -24.23 20.52
CA THR A 157 37.90 -23.70 19.75
C THR A 157 39.11 -23.36 20.64
N ILE A 158 38.87 -22.88 21.87
CA ILE A 158 39.93 -22.70 22.88
C ILE A 158 40.51 -24.05 23.29
N GLN A 159 39.65 -25.06 23.52
CA GLN A 159 40.07 -26.38 23.96
C GLN A 159 40.83 -27.17 22.87
N GLU A 160 40.47 -27.02 21.59
CA GLU A 160 41.25 -27.54 20.45
C GLU A 160 42.67 -26.95 20.42
N THR A 161 42.82 -25.68 20.81
CA THR A 161 44.13 -25.04 20.96
C THR A 161 44.91 -25.60 22.16
N ASN A 162 44.24 -25.90 23.28
CA ASN A 162 44.86 -26.56 24.44
C ASN A 162 45.37 -27.97 24.08
N VAL A 163 44.58 -28.76 23.37
CA VAL A 163 44.98 -30.09 22.87
C VAL A 163 46.19 -29.99 21.93
N ALA A 164 46.21 -29.04 20.99
CA ALA A 164 47.35 -28.82 20.10
C ALA A 164 48.64 -28.45 20.86
N ASN A 165 48.52 -27.61 21.89
CA ASN A 165 49.64 -27.25 22.78
C ASN A 165 50.13 -28.45 23.60
N ALA A 166 49.22 -29.23 24.20
CA ALA A 166 49.56 -30.43 24.95
C ALA A 166 50.28 -31.47 24.07
N LYS A 167 49.82 -31.67 22.83
CA LYS A 167 50.45 -32.54 21.84
C LYS A 167 51.87 -32.08 21.47
N THR A 168 52.05 -30.77 21.25
CA THR A 168 53.37 -30.16 21.03
C THR A 168 54.30 -30.38 22.23
N ASN A 169 53.79 -30.29 23.46
CA ASN A 169 54.57 -30.56 24.67
C ASN A 169 55.00 -32.04 24.79
N VAL A 170 54.17 -33.00 24.35
CA VAL A 170 54.55 -34.42 24.28
C VAL A 170 55.68 -34.65 23.28
N GLU A 171 55.64 -34.01 22.11
CA GLU A 171 56.71 -34.10 21.10
C GLU A 171 58.04 -33.49 21.60
N ILE A 172 57.98 -32.35 22.30
CA ILE A 172 59.14 -31.73 22.95
C ILE A 172 59.71 -32.62 24.06
N ALA A 173 58.85 -33.20 24.91
CA ALA A 173 59.28 -34.09 25.99
C ALA A 173 59.95 -35.37 25.48
N GLN A 174 59.43 -35.95 24.39
CA GLN A 174 60.03 -37.11 23.72
C GLN A 174 61.42 -36.77 23.18
N LYS A 175 61.53 -35.67 22.41
CA LYS A 175 62.80 -35.21 21.82
C LYS A 175 63.88 -34.91 22.88
N ASN A 176 63.48 -34.43 24.06
CA ASN A 176 64.39 -34.17 25.18
C ASN A 176 64.88 -35.45 25.90
N LEU A 177 64.13 -36.55 25.82
CA LEU A 177 64.52 -37.87 26.32
C LEU A 177 65.50 -38.56 25.36
N ASP A 178 65.23 -38.48 24.06
CA ASP A 178 66.02 -39.13 23.01
C ASP A 178 67.44 -38.54 22.85
N GLY A 179 67.62 -37.25 23.19
CA GLY A 179 68.90 -36.52 23.07
C GLY A 179 69.90 -36.69 24.21
N THR A 180 69.85 -37.78 24.99
CA THR A 180 70.52 -37.91 26.31
C THR A 180 72.01 -38.30 26.30
N GLY A 181 72.64 -38.58 25.15
CA GLY A 181 74.10 -38.80 25.07
C GLY A 181 74.63 -40.00 25.88
N ALA A 182 73.77 -40.99 26.15
CA ALA A 182 74.06 -42.06 27.11
C ALA A 182 75.17 -43.04 26.66
N LYS A 183 75.57 -43.01 25.39
CA LYS A 183 76.49 -44.00 24.80
C LYS A 183 77.95 -43.67 25.09
N GLU A 184 78.29 -42.38 25.03
CA GLU A 184 79.62 -41.83 25.25
C GLU A 184 80.00 -41.90 26.74
N ILE A 185 79.08 -41.51 27.63
CA ILE A 185 79.31 -41.40 29.08
C ILE A 185 79.64 -42.76 29.71
N ILE A 186 79.01 -43.84 29.23
CA ILE A 186 79.26 -45.20 29.74
C ILE A 186 80.66 -45.70 29.34
N SER A 187 81.18 -45.30 28.18
CA SER A 187 82.48 -45.78 27.67
C SER A 187 83.68 -45.24 28.45
N GLU A 188 83.64 -44.01 28.95
CA GLU A 188 84.75 -43.41 29.73
C GLU A 188 84.88 -44.04 31.13
N ARG A 189 83.76 -44.47 31.74
CA ARG A 189 83.77 -45.21 33.03
C ARG A 189 84.64 -46.48 32.93
N ASP A 190 84.45 -47.26 31.88
CA ASP A 190 85.09 -48.58 31.75
C ASP A 190 86.59 -48.47 31.42
N HIS A 191 86.99 -47.41 30.71
CA HIS A 191 88.41 -47.06 30.57
C HIS A 191 89.04 -46.62 31.91
N ALA A 192 88.38 -45.75 32.68
CA ALA A 192 88.89 -45.28 33.96
C ALA A 192 89.07 -46.41 35.00
N GLN A 193 88.19 -47.43 34.97
CA GLN A 193 88.26 -48.58 35.86
C GLN A 193 89.52 -49.45 35.64
N THR A 194 90.05 -49.48 34.41
CA THR A 194 91.20 -50.33 34.04
C THR A 194 92.54 -49.73 34.47
N ASP A 195 92.69 -48.39 34.39
CA ASP A 195 93.92 -47.69 34.76
C ASP A 195 94.19 -47.75 36.28
N PHE A 196 93.14 -47.57 37.11
CA PHE A 196 93.24 -47.62 38.57
C PHE A 196 93.83 -48.94 39.11
N VAL A 197 93.40 -50.09 38.56
CA VAL A 197 93.94 -51.41 38.96
C VAL A 197 95.44 -51.47 38.69
N THR A 198 95.87 -51.01 37.51
CA THR A 198 97.26 -51.06 37.05
C THR A 198 98.23 -50.26 37.94
N LYS A 199 97.77 -49.19 38.60
CA LYS A 199 98.63 -48.38 39.50
C LYS A 199 98.77 -48.96 40.90
N LYS A 200 97.79 -49.76 41.36
CA LYS A 200 97.74 -50.27 42.74
C LYS A 200 98.86 -51.25 43.06
N ASP A 201 99.24 -52.10 42.10
CA ASP A 201 100.25 -53.14 42.30
C ASP A 201 101.69 -52.58 42.39
N ALA A 202 101.92 -51.36 41.88
CA ALA A 202 103.23 -50.70 41.96
C ALA A 202 103.59 -50.22 43.38
N GLU A 203 102.58 -49.80 44.17
CA GLU A 203 102.78 -49.25 45.52
C GLU A 203 103.32 -50.30 46.51
N ALA A 204 102.81 -51.53 46.42
CA ALA A 204 103.17 -52.63 47.34
C ALA A 204 104.67 -52.97 47.32
N ASN A 205 105.31 -52.85 46.15
CA ASN A 205 106.73 -53.21 45.94
C ASN A 205 107.70 -52.21 46.60
N ALA A 206 107.30 -50.94 46.75
CA ALA A 206 108.14 -49.91 47.38
C ALA A 206 108.27 -50.09 48.90
N LYS A 207 107.22 -50.60 49.55
CA LYS A 207 107.10 -50.65 51.02
C LYS A 207 108.10 -51.59 51.71
N SER A 208 108.47 -52.70 51.04
CA SER A 208 109.32 -53.76 51.60
C SER A 208 110.77 -53.37 51.88
N LYS A 209 111.22 -52.16 51.49
CA LYS A 209 112.64 -51.73 51.58
C LYS A 209 112.93 -50.71 52.67
N LEU A 210 111.93 -50.32 53.47
CA LEU A 210 112.09 -49.33 54.54
C LEU A 210 112.48 -49.95 55.89
N GLU A 211 112.12 -51.21 56.12
CA GLU A 211 112.19 -51.86 57.45
C GLU A 211 113.62 -52.32 57.83
N GLU A 212 114.50 -52.53 56.85
CA GLU A 212 115.89 -52.94 57.08
C GLU A 212 116.74 -51.83 57.76
N ALA A 213 116.39 -50.56 57.55
CA ALA A 213 117.20 -49.41 57.97
C ALA A 213 117.08 -49.03 59.46
N GLN A 214 116.09 -49.55 60.19
CA GLN A 214 115.71 -49.02 61.52
C GLN A 214 116.41 -49.69 62.72
N LYS A 215 117.33 -50.63 62.48
CA LYS A 215 117.81 -51.57 63.52
C LYS A 215 119.09 -51.14 64.26
N ALA A 216 119.67 -49.98 63.95
CA ALA A 216 121.01 -49.59 64.43
C ALA A 216 121.05 -48.66 65.66
N ASP A 217 120.07 -47.78 65.85
CA ASP A 217 120.23 -46.52 66.62
C ASP A 217 120.04 -46.65 68.17
N ALA A 218 120.15 -47.84 68.76
CA ALA A 218 119.51 -48.16 70.06
C ALA A 218 120.31 -47.89 71.36
N ASP A 219 121.64 -47.73 71.32
CA ASP A 219 122.50 -48.12 72.47
C ASP A 219 122.96 -46.97 73.42
N LYS A 220 122.51 -45.73 73.20
CA LYS A 220 123.17 -44.50 73.70
C LYS A 220 122.77 -44.02 75.12
N LYS A 221 122.16 -44.86 75.97
CA LYS A 221 121.33 -44.41 77.11
C LYS A 221 122.05 -44.08 78.44
N ALA A 222 123.28 -44.54 78.68
CA ALA A 222 123.83 -44.59 80.04
C ALA A 222 124.73 -43.40 80.45
N LYS A 223 124.22 -42.54 81.36
CA LYS A 223 124.90 -41.84 82.51
C LYS A 223 124.39 -40.41 82.75
N LEU A 224 124.36 -39.85 83.96
CA LEU A 224 124.16 -40.43 85.33
C LEU A 224 123.85 -39.30 86.37
N GLU A 225 123.57 -38.07 85.92
CA GLU A 225 124.21 -36.90 86.52
C GLU A 225 123.30 -35.65 86.40
N GLU A 226 122.16 -35.51 87.08
CA GLU A 226 121.80 -35.53 88.52
C GLU A 226 122.08 -34.22 89.28
N ALA A 227 123.34 -33.85 89.54
CA ALA A 227 123.65 -33.18 90.79
C ALA A 227 123.68 -31.61 90.79
N GLU A 228 124.11 -30.91 89.72
CA GLU A 228 124.50 -29.47 89.82
C GLU A 228 123.39 -28.45 90.18
N LYS A 229 122.10 -28.81 90.22
CA LYS A 229 121.00 -27.82 90.11
C LYS A 229 120.26 -27.47 91.42
N TYR A 230 120.40 -28.24 92.49
CA TYR A 230 119.49 -28.12 93.66
C TYR A 230 119.80 -26.91 94.56
N GLU A 231 121.08 -26.54 94.70
CA GLU A 231 121.57 -25.46 95.57
C GLU A 231 120.99 -24.09 95.20
N LYS A 232 120.94 -23.78 93.90
CA LYS A 232 120.60 -22.43 93.40
C LYS A 232 119.10 -22.09 93.41
N LEU A 233 118.25 -23.01 93.88
CA LEU A 233 116.79 -22.85 93.91
C LEU A 233 116.25 -22.38 95.27
N GLN A 234 116.91 -22.72 96.38
CA GLN A 234 116.38 -22.42 97.73
C GLN A 234 116.55 -20.93 98.10
N ALA A 235 117.66 -20.30 97.71
CA ALA A 235 117.91 -18.88 98.01
C ALA A 235 116.89 -17.92 97.36
N LYS A 236 116.27 -18.33 96.24
CA LYS A 236 115.30 -17.50 95.49
C LYS A 236 113.87 -17.57 96.05
N ALA A 237 113.52 -18.65 96.76
CA ALA A 237 112.16 -18.87 97.26
C ALA A 237 111.70 -17.81 98.29
N VAL A 238 112.63 -17.19 99.03
CA VAL A 238 112.34 -16.13 100.01
C VAL A 238 111.99 -14.80 99.32
N GLU A 239 112.55 -14.52 98.14
CA GLU A 239 112.29 -13.29 97.38
C GLU A 239 110.96 -13.37 96.62
N ASP A 240 110.73 -14.45 95.87
CA ASP A 240 109.52 -14.64 95.06
C ASP A 240 108.24 -14.70 95.94
N THR A 241 108.31 -15.22 97.18
CA THR A 241 107.18 -15.30 98.12
C THR A 241 106.82 -13.98 98.79
N SER A 242 107.64 -12.93 98.67
CA SER A 242 107.28 -11.57 99.10
C SER A 242 106.47 -10.86 98.01
N LYS A 243 106.94 -10.93 96.76
CA LYS A 243 106.28 -10.32 95.60
C LYS A 243 104.88 -10.87 95.34
N THR A 244 104.69 -12.18 95.49
CA THR A 244 103.42 -12.88 95.27
C THR A 244 102.25 -12.34 96.14
N LEU A 245 102.54 -11.75 97.31
CA LEU A 245 101.52 -11.15 98.16
C LEU A 245 100.96 -9.84 97.57
N SER A 246 101.83 -8.97 97.05
CA SER A 246 101.45 -7.66 96.49
C SER A 246 100.60 -7.79 95.22
N ASP A 247 100.90 -8.78 94.37
CA ASP A 247 100.16 -8.99 93.12
C ASP A 247 98.71 -9.46 93.39
N ALA A 248 98.48 -10.17 94.49
CA ALA A 248 97.14 -10.65 94.88
C ALA A 248 96.24 -9.51 95.41
N GLU A 249 96.79 -8.58 96.20
CA GLU A 249 96.04 -7.42 96.72
C GLU A 249 95.54 -6.50 95.59
N ALA A 250 96.36 -6.28 94.55
CA ALA A 250 95.97 -5.50 93.38
C ALA A 250 94.81 -6.15 92.61
N LYS A 251 94.86 -7.48 92.41
CA LYS A 251 93.88 -8.24 91.64
C LYS A 251 92.49 -8.27 92.30
N ALA A 252 92.43 -8.40 93.63
CA ALA A 252 91.18 -8.33 94.40
C ALA A 252 90.48 -6.97 94.30
N LYS A 253 91.24 -5.87 94.14
CA LYS A 253 90.67 -4.53 93.92
C LYS A 253 90.09 -4.38 92.51
N GLN A 254 90.84 -4.80 91.49
CA GLN A 254 90.45 -4.67 90.08
C GLN A 254 89.14 -5.40 89.75
N THR A 255 88.96 -6.63 90.25
CA THR A 255 87.75 -7.42 89.96
C THR A 255 86.47 -6.84 90.59
N LYS A 256 86.59 -6.06 91.67
CA LYS A 256 85.45 -5.44 92.34
C LYS A 256 84.86 -4.25 91.56
N GLU A 257 85.71 -3.48 90.87
CA GLU A 257 85.25 -2.41 89.98
C GLU A 257 84.57 -2.98 88.70
N GLN A 258 85.07 -4.10 88.18
CA GLN A 258 84.47 -4.78 87.02
C GLN A 258 83.04 -5.26 87.30
N LEU A 259 82.77 -5.78 88.50
CA LEU A 259 81.43 -6.20 88.93
C LEU A 259 80.44 -5.02 88.98
N ASN A 260 80.87 -3.87 89.52
CA ASN A 260 80.02 -2.67 89.59
C ASN A 260 79.62 -2.16 88.20
N ASN A 261 80.55 -2.15 87.24
CA ASN A 261 80.27 -1.74 85.87
C ASN A 261 79.31 -2.70 85.15
N ALA A 262 79.41 -4.01 85.41
CA ALA A 262 78.50 -5.00 84.83
C ALA A 262 77.06 -4.87 85.40
N ASN A 263 76.90 -4.52 86.67
CA ASN A 263 75.58 -4.24 87.26
C ASN A 263 74.88 -3.06 86.56
N ILE A 264 75.61 -1.99 86.24
CA ILE A 264 75.07 -0.81 85.54
C ILE A 264 74.64 -1.17 84.10
N ALA A 265 75.41 -2.03 83.42
CA ALA A 265 75.09 -2.47 82.06
C ALA A 265 73.73 -3.20 81.97
N VAL A 266 73.39 -4.05 82.95
CA VAL A 266 72.09 -4.76 83.01
C VAL A 266 70.93 -3.78 83.20
N ILE A 267 71.07 -2.80 84.10
CA ILE A 267 70.04 -1.79 84.37
C ILE A 267 69.75 -0.95 83.11
N ASN A 268 70.81 -0.50 82.42
CA ASN A 268 70.67 0.29 81.20
C ASN A 268 70.04 -0.52 80.04
N ALA A 269 70.37 -1.81 79.93
CA ALA A 269 69.79 -2.69 78.90
C ALA A 269 68.29 -2.97 79.16
N GLN A 270 67.87 -3.07 80.41
CA GLN A 270 66.45 -3.23 80.78
C GLN A 270 65.66 -1.96 80.42
N ALA A 271 66.13 -0.78 80.86
CA ALA A 271 65.48 0.50 80.57
C ALA A 271 65.33 0.79 79.06
N ALA A 272 66.29 0.32 78.24
CA ALA A 272 66.22 0.45 76.78
C ALA A 272 65.15 -0.43 76.11
N LEU A 273 64.76 -1.55 76.73
CA LEU A 273 63.72 -2.47 76.28
C LEU A 273 62.32 -1.95 76.65
N ASP A 274 62.18 -1.43 77.86
CA ASP A 274 60.89 -0.94 78.40
C ASP A 274 60.41 0.36 77.71
N GLY A 275 61.34 1.15 77.15
CA GLY A 275 61.07 2.43 76.47
C GLY A 275 60.73 2.33 74.96
N THR A 276 60.10 1.25 74.50
CA THR A 276 59.96 0.93 73.06
C THR A 276 58.76 1.54 72.32
N GLY A 277 57.83 2.23 73.00
CA GLY A 277 56.71 2.94 72.34
C GLY A 277 55.70 2.03 71.60
N ALA A 278 55.64 0.75 71.98
CA ALA A 278 54.93 -0.28 71.24
C ALA A 278 53.41 -0.05 71.11
N LYS A 279 52.80 0.59 72.11
CA LYS A 279 51.35 0.78 72.18
C LYS A 279 50.83 1.73 71.10
N GLU A 280 51.56 2.81 70.87
CA GLU A 280 51.24 3.85 69.89
C GLU A 280 51.41 3.32 68.45
N ILE A 281 52.49 2.57 68.21
CA ILE A 281 52.80 1.96 66.91
C ILE A 281 51.74 0.91 66.52
N ILE A 282 51.33 0.07 67.48
CA ILE A 282 50.27 -0.94 67.26
C ILE A 282 48.90 -0.26 67.01
N SER A 283 48.58 0.81 67.76
CA SER A 283 47.31 1.53 67.58
C SER A 283 47.19 2.21 66.21
N GLU A 284 48.28 2.73 65.63
CA GLU A 284 48.23 3.34 64.30
C GLU A 284 48.08 2.29 63.18
N ARG A 285 48.63 1.08 63.34
CA ARG A 285 48.34 -0.05 62.44
C ARG A 285 46.82 -0.33 62.40
N ASP A 286 46.19 -0.45 63.56
CA ASP A 286 44.77 -0.84 63.66
C ASP A 286 43.83 0.27 63.14
N ASN A 287 44.19 1.53 63.40
CA ASN A 287 43.51 2.69 62.80
C ASN A 287 43.66 2.70 61.26
N ALA A 288 44.87 2.47 60.73
CA ALA A 288 45.11 2.43 59.30
C ALA A 288 44.44 1.22 58.61
N GLN A 289 44.33 0.08 59.29
CA GLN A 289 43.58 -1.09 58.81
C GLN A 289 42.08 -0.80 58.70
N THR A 290 41.52 -0.10 59.69
CA THR A 290 40.10 0.29 59.72
C THR A 290 39.77 1.35 58.66
N ASP A 291 40.67 2.32 58.45
CA ASP A 291 40.59 3.31 57.38
C ASP A 291 40.62 2.62 55.99
N LEU A 292 41.57 1.70 55.77
CA LEU A 292 41.68 0.91 54.54
C LEU A 292 40.42 0.06 54.25
N ALA A 293 39.81 -0.56 55.26
CA ALA A 293 38.53 -1.25 55.09
C ALA A 293 37.43 -0.27 54.67
N THR A 294 37.30 0.85 55.37
CA THR A 294 36.32 1.91 55.05
C THR A 294 36.48 2.46 53.63
N LYS A 295 37.72 2.59 53.11
CA LYS A 295 37.94 3.01 51.72
C LYS A 295 37.62 1.93 50.69
N LYS A 296 37.79 0.64 51.02
CA LYS A 296 37.37 -0.48 50.15
C LYS A 296 35.85 -0.51 49.98
N ASP A 297 35.10 -0.30 51.05
CA ASP A 297 33.64 -0.23 50.99
C ASP A 297 33.15 0.99 50.17
N ALA A 298 33.83 2.13 50.27
CA ALA A 298 33.53 3.33 49.47
C ALA A 298 33.87 3.19 47.97
N GLU A 299 34.97 2.51 47.63
CA GLU A 299 35.33 2.13 46.26
C GLU A 299 34.27 1.19 45.67
N ALA A 300 33.84 0.16 46.40
CA ALA A 300 32.78 -0.76 45.97
C ALA A 300 31.43 -0.06 45.75
N GLU A 301 31.03 0.86 46.62
CA GLU A 301 29.77 1.60 46.49
C GLU A 301 29.79 2.62 45.32
N THR A 302 30.95 3.24 45.04
CA THR A 302 31.10 4.07 43.84
C THR A 302 31.14 3.23 42.56
N GLU A 303 31.68 2.01 42.61
CA GLU A 303 31.63 1.07 41.49
C GLU A 303 30.19 0.59 41.19
N ARG A 304 29.36 0.36 42.22
CA ARG A 304 27.91 0.10 42.04
C ARG A 304 27.20 1.28 41.37
N LYS A 305 27.44 2.51 41.84
CA LYS A 305 26.87 3.72 41.24
C LYS A 305 27.31 3.94 39.79
N LEU A 306 28.56 3.61 39.44
CA LEU A 306 29.03 3.63 38.06
C LEU A 306 28.26 2.65 37.17
N LYS A 307 28.02 1.42 37.63
CA LYS A 307 27.24 0.41 36.90
C LYS A 307 25.77 0.83 36.71
N GLU A 308 25.18 1.52 37.69
CA GLU A 308 23.83 2.09 37.60
C GLU A 308 23.74 3.29 36.65
N ALA A 309 24.74 4.18 36.66
CA ALA A 309 24.87 5.28 35.70
C ALA A 309 25.05 4.76 34.26
N GLN A 310 25.94 3.79 34.05
CA GLN A 310 26.15 3.13 32.76
C GLN A 310 24.87 2.49 32.22
N LYS A 311 24.10 1.81 33.08
CA LYS A 311 22.79 1.26 32.69
C LYS A 311 21.82 2.38 32.30
N THR A 312 21.75 3.45 33.07
CA THR A 312 20.84 4.58 32.82
C THR A 312 21.14 5.26 31.48
N ASP A 313 22.42 5.48 31.17
CA ASP A 313 22.86 6.05 29.89
C ASP A 313 22.64 5.07 28.72
N ALA A 314 22.79 3.75 28.95
CA ALA A 314 22.45 2.73 27.96
C ALA A 314 20.94 2.67 27.67
N ASP A 315 20.08 2.69 28.69
CA ASP A 315 18.61 2.73 28.55
C ASP A 315 18.17 4.03 27.83
N LYS A 316 18.80 5.16 28.16
CA LYS A 316 18.62 6.45 27.47
C LYS A 316 19.02 6.35 25.99
N LYS A 317 20.20 5.79 25.68
CA LYS A 317 20.69 5.58 24.31
C LYS A 317 19.75 4.68 23.50
N SER A 318 19.27 3.59 24.08
CA SER A 318 18.29 2.68 23.45
C SER A 318 16.96 3.40 23.18
N LYS A 319 16.46 4.22 24.11
CA LYS A 319 15.26 5.05 23.91
C LYS A 319 15.46 6.12 22.81
N ILE A 320 16.63 6.77 22.76
CA ILE A 320 17.00 7.70 21.67
C ILE A 320 17.00 6.98 20.32
N GLN A 321 17.53 5.76 20.25
CA GLN A 321 17.58 4.97 19.02
C GLN A 321 16.17 4.54 18.57
N ALA A 322 15.33 4.04 19.49
CA ALA A 322 13.93 3.68 19.22
C ALA A 322 13.09 4.89 18.76
N LEU A 323 13.22 6.04 19.42
CA LEU A 323 12.57 7.29 19.00
C LEU A 323 13.08 7.79 17.65
N THR A 324 14.36 7.58 17.33
CA THR A 324 14.93 7.94 16.01
C THR A 324 14.32 7.08 14.90
N VAL A 325 14.23 5.76 15.09
CA VAL A 325 13.56 4.85 14.14
C VAL A 325 12.07 5.21 13.97
N THR A 326 11.39 5.49 15.09
CA THR A 326 9.98 5.94 15.10
C THR A 326 9.80 7.24 14.31
N LEU A 327 10.71 8.21 14.50
CA LEU A 327 10.69 9.49 13.79
C LEU A 327 10.89 9.30 12.28
N THR A 328 11.83 8.46 11.84
CA THR A 328 12.03 8.15 10.42
C THR A 328 10.79 7.48 9.79
N ALA A 329 10.15 6.55 10.51
CA ALA A 329 8.90 5.94 10.03
C ALA A 329 7.77 6.96 9.88
N GLN A 330 7.59 7.86 10.86
CA GLN A 330 6.60 8.94 10.80
C GLN A 330 6.91 9.99 9.72
N GLN A 331 8.19 10.30 9.48
CA GLN A 331 8.61 11.21 8.40
C GLN A 331 8.29 10.62 7.01
N ASN A 332 8.50 9.32 6.81
CA ASN A 332 8.13 8.63 5.58
C ASN A 332 6.61 8.60 5.38
N GLU A 333 5.83 8.39 6.45
CA GLU A 333 4.36 8.44 6.37
C GLU A 333 3.86 9.86 6.09
N ALA A 334 4.42 10.89 6.75
CA ALA A 334 4.09 12.29 6.48
C ALA A 334 4.41 12.73 5.04
N LEU A 335 5.49 12.20 4.45
CA LEU A 335 5.78 12.38 3.03
C LEU A 335 4.70 11.71 2.16
N ARG A 336 4.33 10.45 2.47
CA ARG A 336 3.31 9.68 1.74
C ARG A 336 1.93 10.36 1.79
N THR A 337 1.51 10.84 2.95
CA THR A 337 0.25 11.59 3.10
C THR A 337 0.28 12.94 2.41
N SER A 338 1.45 13.59 2.32
CA SER A 338 1.60 14.86 1.58
C SER A 338 1.49 14.65 0.07
N THR A 339 2.04 13.57 -0.46
CA THR A 339 1.85 13.16 -1.86
C THR A 339 0.37 12.85 -2.16
N GLU A 340 -0.29 12.09 -1.30
CA GLU A 340 -1.73 11.78 -1.44
C GLU A 340 -2.61 13.03 -1.35
N LEU A 341 -2.31 13.96 -0.44
CA LEU A 341 -2.98 15.26 -0.36
C LEU A 341 -2.80 16.08 -1.65
N THR A 342 -1.59 16.12 -2.21
CA THR A 342 -1.31 16.79 -3.48
C THR A 342 -2.12 16.18 -4.63
N ALA A 343 -2.19 14.84 -4.70
CA ALA A 343 -3.01 14.13 -5.68
C ALA A 343 -4.51 14.40 -5.50
N ALA A 344 -5.00 14.40 -4.26
CA ALA A 344 -6.41 14.68 -3.95
C ALA A 344 -6.81 16.13 -4.28
N ILE A 345 -5.93 17.11 -4.07
CA ILE A 345 -6.13 18.51 -4.51
C ILE A 345 -6.31 18.57 -6.04
N ALA A 346 -5.41 17.92 -6.80
CA ALA A 346 -5.47 17.93 -8.26
C ALA A 346 -6.76 17.27 -8.79
N VAL A 347 -7.15 16.12 -8.25
CA VAL A 347 -8.39 15.41 -8.63
C VAL A 347 -9.64 16.21 -8.25
N ALA A 348 -9.65 16.90 -7.11
CA ALA A 348 -10.75 17.77 -6.71
C ALA A 348 -10.89 19.02 -7.61
N ALA A 349 -9.78 19.58 -8.09
CA ALA A 349 -9.79 20.68 -9.05
C ALA A 349 -10.31 20.25 -10.44
N ASP A 350 -9.82 19.13 -10.96
CA ASP A 350 -10.26 18.54 -12.24
C ASP A 350 -11.76 18.19 -12.23
N ALA A 351 -12.23 17.49 -11.19
CA ALA A 351 -13.62 17.11 -11.06
C ALA A 351 -14.55 18.33 -10.90
N LYS A 352 -14.09 19.41 -10.25
CA LYS A 352 -14.81 20.68 -10.17
C LYS A 352 -14.90 21.37 -11.54
N SER A 353 -13.83 21.41 -12.34
CA SER A 353 -13.88 21.99 -13.70
C SER A 353 -14.89 21.24 -14.58
N LYS A 354 -14.84 19.90 -14.56
CA LYS A 354 -15.76 19.04 -15.33
C LYS A 354 -17.21 19.21 -14.91
N LYS A 355 -17.49 19.42 -13.61
CA LYS A 355 -18.82 19.84 -13.16
C LYS A 355 -19.22 21.18 -13.77
N GLU A 356 -18.38 22.21 -13.62
CA GLU A 356 -18.70 23.56 -14.12
C GLU A 356 -18.87 23.61 -15.65
N GLU A 357 -18.22 22.71 -16.39
CA GLU A 357 -18.42 22.52 -17.84
C GLU A 357 -19.75 21.83 -18.15
N ALA A 358 -20.10 20.75 -17.42
CA ALA A 358 -21.36 20.04 -17.59
C ALA A 358 -22.58 20.92 -17.21
N ASP A 359 -22.48 21.70 -16.12
CA ASP A 359 -23.50 22.67 -15.72
C ASP A 359 -23.77 23.71 -16.82
N LYS A 360 -22.70 24.22 -17.47
CA LYS A 360 -22.80 25.16 -18.61
C LYS A 360 -23.38 24.49 -19.86
N ALA A 361 -23.03 23.24 -20.13
CA ALA A 361 -23.55 22.48 -21.27
C ALA A 361 -25.06 22.23 -21.15
N VAL A 362 -25.52 21.76 -19.99
CA VAL A 362 -26.95 21.59 -19.69
C VAL A 362 -27.67 22.93 -19.83
N LYS A 363 -27.19 24.00 -19.18
CA LYS A 363 -27.84 25.32 -19.25
C LYS A 363 -27.96 25.84 -20.69
N ARG A 364 -26.91 25.71 -21.51
CA ARG A 364 -26.95 26.11 -22.93
C ARG A 364 -27.98 25.32 -23.74
N LEU A 365 -28.16 24.02 -23.44
CA LEU A 365 -29.15 23.18 -24.12
C LEU A 365 -30.58 23.47 -23.66
N GLU A 366 -30.79 23.78 -22.37
CA GLU A 366 -32.09 24.26 -21.86
C GLU A 366 -32.48 25.60 -22.48
N ASP A 367 -31.55 26.55 -22.59
CA ASP A 367 -31.79 27.85 -23.22
C ASP A 367 -32.07 27.70 -24.73
N LYS A 368 -31.33 26.84 -25.43
CA LYS A 368 -31.61 26.53 -26.86
C LYS A 368 -32.98 25.86 -27.02
N LEU A 369 -33.31 24.87 -26.18
CA LEU A 369 -34.58 24.16 -26.24
C LEU A 369 -35.75 25.12 -26.00
N THR A 370 -35.66 25.96 -24.97
CA THR A 370 -36.64 27.00 -24.66
C THR A 370 -36.81 27.97 -25.84
N SER A 371 -35.72 28.33 -26.53
CA SER A 371 -35.81 29.19 -27.72
C SER A 371 -36.52 28.51 -28.90
N LEU A 372 -36.34 27.20 -29.10
CA LEU A 372 -36.98 26.43 -30.17
C LEU A 372 -38.46 26.11 -29.90
N GLU A 373 -38.80 25.69 -28.67
CA GLU A 373 -40.18 25.31 -28.33
C GLU A 373 -41.14 26.50 -28.27
N ASN A 374 -40.62 27.72 -28.11
CA ASN A 374 -41.42 28.95 -28.17
C ASN A 374 -41.55 29.54 -29.59
N LEU A 375 -41.00 28.92 -30.64
CA LEU A 375 -41.09 29.49 -32.01
C LEU A 375 -42.55 29.54 -32.51
N SER A 376 -42.87 30.59 -33.28
CA SER A 376 -44.21 30.75 -33.87
C SER A 376 -44.53 29.61 -34.83
N THR A 377 -45.70 29.00 -34.67
CA THR A 377 -46.20 27.91 -35.52
C THR A 377 -47.47 28.34 -36.26
N ILE A 378 -47.71 27.78 -37.45
CA ILE A 378 -48.90 28.13 -38.24
C ILE A 378 -50.08 27.23 -37.85
N GLU A 379 -50.82 27.66 -36.82
CA GLU A 379 -52.03 27.01 -36.34
C GLU A 379 -53.20 27.19 -37.34
N ILE A 380 -53.28 26.31 -38.35
CA ILE A 380 -54.46 26.18 -39.23
C ILE A 380 -55.55 25.39 -38.50
N PRO A 381 -56.79 25.90 -38.37
CA PRO A 381 -57.90 25.17 -37.77
C PRO A 381 -58.53 24.18 -38.77
N GLU A 382 -59.21 23.16 -38.26
CA GLU A 382 -59.72 22.05 -39.07
C GLU A 382 -60.80 22.48 -40.08
N GLU A 383 -61.54 23.56 -39.78
CA GLU A 383 -62.50 24.19 -40.68
C GLU A 383 -61.82 24.74 -41.95
N VAL A 384 -60.69 25.45 -41.78
CA VAL A 384 -59.86 25.95 -42.90
C VAL A 384 -59.21 24.80 -43.63
N ALA A 385 -58.68 23.81 -42.90
CA ALA A 385 -58.08 22.63 -43.51
C ALA A 385 -59.08 21.87 -44.39
N SER A 386 -60.30 21.63 -43.89
CA SER A 386 -61.33 20.89 -44.62
C SER A 386 -61.91 21.68 -45.80
N ALA A 387 -62.07 23.00 -45.66
CA ALA A 387 -62.45 23.86 -46.78
C ALA A 387 -61.36 23.85 -47.88
N TYR A 388 -60.08 23.91 -47.50
CA TYR A 388 -58.97 23.85 -48.43
C TYR A 388 -58.91 22.51 -49.18
N ARG A 389 -59.05 21.38 -48.47
CA ARG A 389 -59.12 20.04 -49.09
C ARG A 389 -60.22 19.99 -50.16
N SER A 390 -61.41 20.49 -49.82
CA SER A 390 -62.58 20.51 -50.73
C SER A 390 -62.34 21.38 -51.97
N PHE A 391 -61.76 22.57 -51.80
CA PHE A 391 -61.42 23.46 -52.91
C PHE A 391 -60.27 22.93 -53.78
N TYR A 392 -59.31 22.21 -53.21
CA TYR A 392 -58.22 21.60 -53.98
C TYR A 392 -58.74 20.49 -54.90
N GLU A 393 -59.71 19.70 -54.43
CA GLU A 393 -60.36 18.63 -55.18
C GLU A 393 -61.31 19.16 -56.26
N ASP A 394 -62.20 20.11 -55.91
CA ASP A 394 -63.08 20.81 -56.84
C ASP A 394 -62.96 22.33 -56.67
N LYS A 395 -62.34 22.97 -57.67
CA LYS A 395 -62.06 24.41 -57.75
C LYS A 395 -63.27 25.25 -58.18
N SER A 396 -64.48 24.79 -57.89
CA SER A 396 -65.71 25.53 -58.15
C SER A 396 -65.81 26.78 -57.27
N GLU A 397 -66.51 27.81 -57.78
CA GLU A 397 -66.72 29.08 -57.07
C GLU A 397 -67.32 28.84 -55.67
N ALA A 398 -68.31 27.95 -55.57
CA ALA A 398 -68.96 27.59 -54.31
C ALA A 398 -68.05 26.86 -53.29
N ASN A 399 -66.87 26.36 -53.69
CA ASN A 399 -65.86 25.86 -52.75
C ASN A 399 -64.79 26.92 -52.46
N LYS A 400 -64.51 27.81 -53.42
CA LYS A 400 -63.66 28.99 -53.23
C LYS A 400 -64.25 29.93 -52.17
N ASP A 401 -65.55 30.16 -52.22
CA ASP A 401 -66.30 30.99 -51.27
C ASP A 401 -66.28 30.39 -49.85
N LYS A 402 -66.46 29.07 -49.71
CA LYS A 402 -66.35 28.38 -48.42
C LYS A 402 -64.94 28.44 -47.83
N LEU A 403 -63.91 28.33 -48.68
CA LEU A 403 -62.52 28.52 -48.27
C LEU A 403 -62.28 29.97 -47.82
N PHE A 404 -62.87 30.95 -48.49
CA PHE A 404 -62.84 32.35 -48.07
C PHE A 404 -63.52 32.56 -46.72
N ASP A 405 -64.76 32.10 -46.52
CA ASP A 405 -65.48 32.25 -45.25
C ASP A 405 -64.73 31.61 -44.08
N ALA A 406 -64.19 30.40 -44.27
CA ALA A 406 -63.40 29.70 -43.25
C ALA A 406 -62.08 30.44 -42.94
N VAL A 407 -61.34 30.86 -43.97
CA VAL A 407 -60.06 31.57 -43.81
C VAL A 407 -60.27 32.94 -43.20
N GLN A 408 -61.28 33.70 -43.62
CA GLN A 408 -61.61 35.01 -43.05
C GLN A 408 -62.00 34.88 -41.57
N THR A 409 -62.80 33.87 -41.22
CA THR A 409 -63.18 33.57 -39.84
C THR A 409 -61.95 33.24 -38.96
N TRP A 410 -61.01 32.44 -39.46
CA TRP A 410 -59.73 32.19 -38.78
C TRP A 410 -58.87 33.47 -38.69
N TRP A 411 -58.75 34.20 -39.79
CA TRP A 411 -57.92 35.39 -39.94
C TRP A 411 -58.29 36.49 -38.94
N ASP A 412 -59.59 36.77 -38.77
CA ASP A 412 -60.08 37.81 -37.86
C ASP A 412 -60.00 37.42 -36.38
N ASN A 413 -60.00 36.12 -36.06
CA ASN A 413 -60.00 35.60 -34.69
C ASN A 413 -58.62 35.10 -34.20
N ARG A 414 -57.56 35.16 -35.03
CA ARG A 414 -56.25 34.59 -34.67
C ARG A 414 -55.50 35.38 -33.61
N ASP A 415 -54.72 34.66 -32.80
CA ASP A 415 -53.89 35.25 -31.74
C ASP A 415 -52.56 35.80 -32.29
N TYR A 416 -52.59 37.06 -32.72
CA TYR A 416 -51.41 37.83 -33.13
C TYR A 416 -50.29 37.91 -32.07
N SER A 417 -50.55 37.58 -30.79
CA SER A 417 -49.50 37.58 -29.77
C SER A 417 -48.53 36.40 -29.94
N LYS A 418 -49.05 35.23 -30.35
CA LYS A 418 -48.26 34.03 -30.69
C LYS A 418 -47.33 34.24 -31.88
N GLU A 419 -47.70 35.09 -32.84
CA GLU A 419 -46.95 35.30 -34.09
C GLU A 419 -45.57 35.99 -33.94
N ASN A 420 -45.08 36.28 -32.73
CA ASN A 420 -43.97 37.23 -32.54
C ASN A 420 -42.58 36.63 -32.33
N ASN A 421 -42.45 35.31 -32.11
CA ASN A 421 -41.15 34.67 -31.87
C ASN A 421 -40.65 33.91 -33.10
N TYR A 422 -39.45 34.22 -33.57
CA TYR A 422 -38.82 33.64 -34.76
C TYR A 422 -37.39 33.22 -34.41
N PRO A 423 -36.71 32.40 -35.24
CA PRO A 423 -35.32 32.06 -35.00
C PRO A 423 -34.46 33.32 -34.92
N VAL A 424 -33.74 33.47 -33.80
CA VAL A 424 -32.89 34.63 -33.54
C VAL A 424 -31.53 34.41 -34.19
N ASP A 425 -31.30 35.16 -35.26
CA ASP A 425 -30.10 35.15 -36.09
C ASP A 425 -29.84 36.58 -36.58
N ASP A 426 -29.08 37.33 -35.79
CA ASP A 426 -28.77 38.74 -36.07
C ASP A 426 -27.67 38.92 -37.13
N THR A 427 -27.35 37.86 -37.90
CA THR A 427 -26.47 37.92 -39.07
C THR A 427 -27.00 38.94 -40.06
N VAL A 428 -26.24 40.03 -40.27
CA VAL A 428 -26.62 41.14 -41.15
C VAL A 428 -26.41 40.75 -42.61
N ILE A 429 -27.51 40.72 -43.35
CA ILE A 429 -27.54 40.56 -44.80
C ILE A 429 -27.46 41.94 -45.44
N ASN A 430 -26.27 42.31 -45.92
CA ASN A 430 -26.04 43.59 -46.59
C ASN A 430 -26.49 43.59 -48.07
N ASP A 431 -26.58 42.41 -48.68
CA ASP A 431 -26.90 42.22 -50.09
C ASP A 431 -27.92 41.07 -50.24
N LEU A 432 -29.12 41.40 -50.71
CA LEU A 432 -30.22 40.45 -50.92
C LEU A 432 -30.21 39.81 -52.31
N SER A 433 -29.33 40.26 -53.23
CA SER A 433 -29.09 39.59 -54.52
C SER A 433 -28.22 38.34 -54.38
N ASN A 434 -27.43 38.26 -53.31
CA ASN A 434 -26.30 37.35 -53.23
C ASN A 434 -26.21 36.56 -51.90
N LEU A 435 -27.33 36.01 -51.42
CA LEU A 435 -27.34 35.12 -50.25
C LEU A 435 -26.36 33.95 -50.41
N THR A 436 -25.74 33.50 -49.31
CA THR A 436 -24.88 32.30 -49.28
C THR A 436 -25.72 31.02 -49.33
N LYS A 437 -25.10 29.88 -49.71
CA LYS A 437 -25.79 28.58 -49.65
C LYS A 437 -26.28 28.23 -48.24
N GLU A 438 -25.55 28.60 -47.20
CA GLU A 438 -25.96 28.39 -45.79
C GLU A 438 -27.19 29.23 -45.42
N GLN A 439 -27.23 30.49 -45.83
CA GLN A 439 -28.38 31.37 -45.62
C GLN A 439 -29.63 30.84 -46.35
N ILE A 440 -29.48 30.44 -47.62
CA ILE A 440 -30.54 29.81 -48.40
C ILE A 440 -30.99 28.49 -47.75
N ALA A 441 -30.06 27.65 -47.27
CA ALA A 441 -30.40 26.41 -46.58
C ALA A 441 -31.22 26.65 -45.32
N ASN A 442 -30.81 27.59 -44.46
CA ASN A 442 -31.52 27.87 -43.22
C ASN A 442 -32.90 28.51 -43.46
N LEU A 443 -33.03 29.42 -44.42
CA LEU A 443 -34.33 29.97 -44.83
C LEU A 443 -35.25 28.87 -45.38
N SER A 444 -34.72 28.00 -46.24
CA SER A 444 -35.45 26.87 -46.83
C SER A 444 -35.89 25.86 -45.77
N LEU A 445 -35.04 25.53 -44.79
CA LEU A 445 -35.36 24.60 -43.71
C LEU A 445 -36.37 25.17 -42.71
N TYR A 446 -36.34 26.50 -42.49
CA TYR A 446 -37.38 27.18 -41.72
C TYR A 446 -38.73 27.14 -42.44
N GLN A 447 -38.75 27.50 -43.73
CA GLN A 447 -39.96 27.41 -44.57
C GLN A 447 -40.49 25.97 -44.64
N ALA A 448 -39.61 24.98 -44.85
CA ALA A 448 -39.96 23.58 -44.86
C ALA A 448 -40.58 23.14 -43.53
N GLY A 449 -40.04 23.60 -42.39
CA GLY A 449 -40.64 23.36 -41.07
C GLY A 449 -42.07 23.92 -40.94
N LEU A 450 -42.32 25.14 -41.42
CA LEU A 450 -43.65 25.76 -41.38
C LEU A 450 -44.64 25.10 -42.34
N ILE A 451 -44.24 24.86 -43.59
CA ILE A 451 -45.08 24.20 -44.60
C ILE A 451 -45.33 22.73 -44.20
N GLN A 452 -44.37 22.05 -43.58
CA GLN A 452 -44.54 20.72 -43.00
C GLN A 452 -45.60 20.71 -41.88
N GLN A 453 -45.69 21.74 -41.04
CA GLN A 453 -46.76 21.86 -40.04
C GLN A 453 -48.12 22.01 -40.74
N VAL A 454 -48.25 23.01 -41.62
CA VAL A 454 -49.48 23.30 -42.37
C VAL A 454 -49.98 22.07 -43.14
N ARG A 455 -49.09 21.42 -43.91
CA ARG A 455 -49.42 20.22 -44.68
C ARG A 455 -49.76 19.02 -43.79
N LYS A 456 -49.12 18.87 -42.64
CA LYS A 456 -49.45 17.79 -41.68
C LYS A 456 -50.85 17.97 -41.09
N THR A 457 -51.23 19.21 -40.75
CA THR A 457 -52.60 19.51 -40.30
C THR A 457 -53.62 19.28 -41.42
N ILE A 458 -53.33 19.73 -42.64
CA ILE A 458 -54.29 19.65 -43.75
C ILE A 458 -54.45 18.22 -44.30
N TRP A 459 -53.35 17.47 -44.44
CA TRP A 459 -53.33 16.17 -45.13
C TRP A 459 -52.98 14.95 -44.25
N GLY A 460 -52.67 15.14 -42.96
CA GLY A 460 -52.31 14.08 -42.01
C GLY A 460 -50.86 13.64 -42.14
N ASP A 461 -50.56 12.89 -43.20
CA ASP A 461 -49.19 12.57 -43.60
C ASP A 461 -48.65 13.69 -44.51
N SER A 462 -47.36 14.01 -44.40
CA SER A 462 -46.64 14.86 -45.36
C SER A 462 -45.14 14.78 -45.06
N GLU A 463 -44.31 14.90 -46.09
CA GLU A 463 -42.86 15.05 -45.98
C GLU A 463 -42.42 16.25 -46.84
N VAL A 464 -41.65 17.17 -46.25
CA VAL A 464 -41.14 18.40 -46.90
C VAL A 464 -39.64 18.51 -46.60
N LEU A 465 -38.81 18.46 -47.64
CA LEU A 465 -37.36 18.32 -47.52
C LEU A 465 -36.60 19.44 -48.24
N VAL A 466 -35.34 19.61 -47.83
CA VAL A 466 -34.34 20.48 -48.47
C VAL A 466 -33.06 19.65 -48.65
N THR A 467 -32.43 19.72 -49.83
CA THR A 467 -31.16 19.05 -50.14
C THR A 467 -30.08 20.07 -50.54
N GLU A 468 -28.81 19.66 -50.57
CA GLU A 468 -27.74 20.50 -51.14
C GLU A 468 -28.03 20.93 -52.60
N ASP A 469 -28.70 20.08 -53.38
CA ASP A 469 -29.06 20.38 -54.78
C ASP A 469 -30.18 21.42 -54.85
N VAL A 470 -31.23 21.31 -54.02
CA VAL A 470 -32.30 22.32 -53.90
C VAL A 470 -31.71 23.69 -53.51
N VAL A 471 -30.79 23.73 -52.54
CA VAL A 471 -30.09 24.96 -52.14
C VAL A 471 -29.23 25.51 -53.28
N THR A 472 -28.71 24.64 -54.14
CA THR A 472 -27.93 25.04 -55.33
C THR A 472 -28.84 25.59 -56.43
N ALA A 473 -29.97 24.93 -56.71
CA ALA A 473 -30.97 25.39 -57.67
C ALA A 473 -31.57 26.74 -57.27
N MET A 474 -31.97 26.90 -56.00
CA MET A 474 -32.39 28.20 -55.43
C MET A 474 -31.35 29.28 -55.66
N LYS A 475 -30.06 28.98 -55.41
CA LYS A 475 -28.98 29.96 -55.57
C LYS A 475 -28.80 30.37 -57.04
N ASN A 476 -28.88 29.42 -57.97
CA ASN A 476 -28.71 29.70 -59.39
C ASN A 476 -29.89 30.53 -59.92
N ILE A 477 -31.14 30.17 -59.57
CA ILE A 477 -32.36 30.89 -59.96
C ILE A 477 -32.37 32.33 -59.42
N THR A 478 -32.10 32.55 -58.13
CA THR A 478 -32.07 33.92 -57.59
C THR A 478 -30.92 34.76 -58.15
N THR A 479 -29.78 34.12 -58.46
CA THR A 479 -28.68 34.78 -59.18
C THR A 479 -29.11 35.15 -60.61
N ALA A 480 -29.91 34.32 -61.30
CA ALA A 480 -30.44 34.66 -62.61
C ALA A 480 -31.45 35.82 -62.54
N TYR A 481 -32.38 35.81 -61.58
CA TYR A 481 -33.29 36.94 -61.30
C TYR A 481 -32.54 38.26 -61.05
N SER A 482 -31.42 38.22 -60.33
CA SER A 482 -30.59 39.40 -60.08
C SER A 482 -29.74 39.88 -61.27
N ASN A 483 -29.63 39.09 -62.35
CA ASN A 483 -28.90 39.47 -63.57
C ASN A 483 -29.81 39.75 -64.78
N MET A 484 -31.13 39.57 -64.65
CA MET A 484 -32.11 39.78 -65.71
C MET A 484 -33.06 40.93 -65.36
N SER A 485 -33.41 41.75 -66.35
CA SER A 485 -34.36 42.85 -66.16
C SER A 485 -35.76 42.33 -65.87
N ASN A 486 -36.38 42.81 -64.80
CA ASN A 486 -37.76 42.49 -64.43
C ASN A 486 -38.46 43.73 -63.85
N PRO A 487 -38.84 44.71 -64.70
CA PRO A 487 -39.36 46.00 -64.26
C PRO A 487 -40.77 45.93 -63.67
N ASP A 488 -41.58 44.95 -64.11
CA ASP A 488 -42.95 44.75 -63.66
C ASP A 488 -43.02 43.90 -62.36
N GLY A 489 -41.96 43.15 -62.05
CA GLY A 489 -41.88 42.35 -60.82
C GLY A 489 -42.72 41.08 -60.83
N ASP A 490 -42.95 40.50 -62.01
CA ASP A 490 -43.71 39.27 -62.25
C ASP A 490 -42.77 38.04 -62.33
N HIS A 491 -43.32 36.84 -62.49
CA HIS A 491 -42.58 35.58 -62.59
C HIS A 491 -41.71 35.51 -63.85
N LEU A 492 -40.39 35.49 -63.67
CA LEU A 492 -39.44 35.46 -64.76
C LEU A 492 -39.04 34.01 -65.12
N PHE A 493 -39.82 33.39 -66.00
CA PHE A 493 -39.61 32.01 -66.48
C PHE A 493 -38.16 31.73 -66.92
N SER A 494 -37.50 32.69 -67.57
CA SER A 494 -36.10 32.56 -68.01
C SER A 494 -35.10 32.50 -66.86
N ALA A 495 -35.38 33.12 -65.71
CA ALA A 495 -34.56 32.98 -64.51
C ALA A 495 -34.85 31.64 -63.80
N LEU A 496 -36.12 31.24 -63.72
CA LEU A 496 -36.54 29.95 -63.17
C LEU A 496 -35.88 28.75 -63.87
N THR A 497 -35.77 28.77 -65.20
CA THR A 497 -35.08 27.71 -65.96
C THR A 497 -33.55 27.67 -65.79
N ASN A 498 -32.97 28.53 -64.96
CA ASN A 498 -31.55 28.47 -64.57
C ASN A 498 -31.38 27.79 -63.20
N ASP A 499 -32.02 26.64 -62.98
CA ASP A 499 -31.75 25.78 -61.82
C ASP A 499 -30.31 25.22 -61.83
N GLY A 500 -29.80 24.82 -62.99
CA GLY A 500 -28.39 24.47 -63.17
C GLY A 500 -27.95 23.23 -62.38
N THR A 501 -28.83 22.25 -62.22
CA THR A 501 -28.51 20.93 -61.65
C THR A 501 -29.09 19.81 -62.51
N ASP A 502 -28.46 18.64 -62.52
CA ASP A 502 -28.94 17.47 -63.29
C ASP A 502 -30.10 16.72 -62.59
N THR A 503 -30.37 17.06 -61.31
CA THR A 503 -31.27 16.30 -60.41
C THR A 503 -32.52 17.07 -60.01
N THR A 504 -32.48 18.41 -60.06
CA THR A 504 -33.43 19.29 -59.39
C THR A 504 -33.88 20.41 -60.31
N HIS A 505 -35.14 20.35 -60.74
CA HIS A 505 -35.73 21.37 -61.61
C HIS A 505 -36.90 22.05 -60.92
N TRP A 506 -37.06 23.35 -61.17
CA TRP A 506 -38.19 24.10 -60.62
C TRP A 506 -39.54 23.53 -61.11
N LYS A 507 -40.57 23.67 -60.29
CA LYS A 507 -41.93 23.12 -60.53
C LYS A 507 -42.99 24.20 -60.47
N ALA A 508 -42.88 25.08 -59.49
CA ALA A 508 -43.74 26.24 -59.27
C ALA A 508 -43.00 27.25 -58.38
N GLU A 509 -43.36 28.51 -58.47
CA GLU A 509 -42.84 29.60 -57.64
C GLU A 509 -44.02 30.39 -57.08
N ASN A 510 -43.93 30.78 -55.81
CA ASN A 510 -44.66 31.92 -55.26
C ASN A 510 -43.66 33.08 -55.06
N LEU A 511 -44.02 34.26 -55.55
CA LEU A 511 -43.16 35.44 -55.56
C LEU A 511 -43.75 36.53 -54.65
N GLY A 512 -42.92 37.12 -53.78
CA GLY A 512 -43.34 38.17 -52.85
C GLY A 512 -42.35 39.34 -52.81
N TYR A 513 -42.86 40.57 -52.65
CA TYR A 513 -42.02 41.77 -52.62
C TYR A 513 -41.35 41.99 -51.26
N ILE A 514 -40.04 42.25 -51.27
CA ILE A 514 -39.25 42.61 -50.09
C ILE A 514 -38.48 43.91 -50.32
N LYS A 515 -38.21 44.67 -49.25
CA LYS A 515 -37.42 45.90 -49.34
C LYS A 515 -35.95 45.56 -49.59
N ALA A 516 -35.43 45.91 -50.77
CA ALA A 516 -34.02 45.79 -51.14
C ALA A 516 -33.13 46.74 -50.31
N LYS A 517 -32.90 46.40 -49.04
CA LYS A 517 -32.08 47.13 -48.07
C LYS A 517 -31.42 46.13 -47.09
N PRO A 518 -30.30 46.51 -46.43
CA PRO A 518 -29.69 45.68 -45.39
C PRO A 518 -30.69 45.27 -44.31
N THR A 519 -30.63 43.99 -43.92
CA THR A 519 -31.59 43.32 -43.02
C THR A 519 -30.87 42.26 -42.17
N THR A 520 -31.58 41.48 -41.35
CA THR A 520 -31.03 40.31 -40.63
C THR A 520 -31.73 39.03 -41.03
N MET A 521 -31.10 37.87 -40.76
CA MET A 521 -31.74 36.56 -40.92
C MET A 521 -33.00 36.44 -40.05
N THR A 522 -33.00 36.94 -38.79
CA THR A 522 -34.21 37.08 -37.95
C THR A 522 -35.37 37.75 -38.71
N ALA A 523 -35.09 38.83 -39.44
CA ALA A 523 -36.09 39.56 -40.21
C ALA A 523 -36.53 38.83 -41.50
N LEU A 524 -35.68 37.98 -42.08
CA LEU A 524 -36.04 37.12 -43.23
C LEU A 524 -36.90 35.92 -42.79
N TYR A 525 -36.61 35.26 -41.67
CA TYR A 525 -37.49 34.23 -41.10
C TYR A 525 -38.87 34.81 -40.75
N LYS A 526 -38.90 36.01 -40.14
CA LYS A 526 -40.13 36.79 -39.91
C LYS A 526 -40.88 37.09 -41.22
N GLY A 527 -40.15 37.38 -42.29
CA GLY A 527 -40.68 37.57 -43.64
C GLY A 527 -41.37 36.32 -44.16
N ILE A 528 -40.69 35.16 -44.15
CA ILE A 528 -41.22 33.86 -44.60
C ILE A 528 -42.49 33.49 -43.82
N TYR A 529 -42.45 33.54 -42.49
CA TYR A 529 -43.60 33.20 -41.64
C TYR A 529 -44.83 34.07 -41.96
N LYS A 530 -44.63 35.38 -42.07
CA LYS A 530 -45.72 36.30 -42.42
C LYS A 530 -46.14 36.19 -43.88
N SER A 531 -45.25 35.82 -44.80
CA SER A 531 -45.61 35.55 -46.19
C SER A 531 -46.63 34.41 -46.25
N ILE A 532 -46.30 33.24 -45.70
CA ILE A 532 -47.19 32.06 -45.71
C ILE A 532 -48.57 32.40 -45.12
N ILE A 533 -48.62 33.00 -43.91
CA ILE A 533 -49.89 33.37 -43.26
C ILE A 533 -50.66 34.40 -44.09
N ASN A 534 -50.01 35.48 -44.53
CA ASN A 534 -50.68 36.55 -45.29
C ASN A 534 -51.25 36.05 -46.62
N THR A 535 -50.60 35.08 -47.27
CA THR A 535 -51.10 34.46 -48.50
C THR A 535 -52.48 33.85 -48.28
N PHE A 536 -52.69 33.01 -47.25
CA PHE A 536 -54.03 32.47 -46.95
C PHE A 536 -55.10 33.58 -46.90
N GLY A 537 -54.86 34.64 -46.11
CA GLY A 537 -55.82 35.72 -45.91
C GLY A 537 -56.04 36.69 -47.08
N SER A 538 -55.32 36.56 -48.20
CA SER A 538 -55.40 37.53 -49.32
C SER A 538 -55.55 36.91 -50.72
N ASP A 539 -55.32 35.61 -50.88
CA ASP A 539 -55.16 34.95 -52.19
C ASP A 539 -56.48 34.59 -52.91
N TYR A 540 -57.64 34.96 -52.33
CA TYR A 540 -58.97 34.71 -52.91
C TYR A 540 -59.12 35.22 -54.35
N ASN A 541 -58.67 36.44 -54.63
CA ASN A 541 -58.79 37.06 -55.96
C ASN A 541 -57.86 36.42 -57.02
N GLN A 542 -56.88 35.62 -56.60
CA GLN A 542 -56.03 34.79 -57.47
C GLN A 542 -56.53 33.34 -57.54
N ASN A 543 -57.74 33.06 -57.04
CA ASN A 543 -58.32 31.73 -56.90
C ASN A 543 -57.45 30.78 -56.07
N TYR A 544 -56.84 31.30 -55.01
CA TYR A 544 -55.95 30.59 -54.10
C TYR A 544 -54.74 29.91 -54.78
N ALA A 545 -54.26 30.45 -55.90
CA ALA A 545 -53.15 29.88 -56.66
C ALA A 545 -51.85 29.74 -55.84
N HIS A 546 -51.53 30.73 -55.01
CA HIS A 546 -50.33 30.71 -54.17
C HIS A 546 -50.50 29.75 -52.99
N VAL A 547 -51.67 29.70 -52.34
CA VAL A 547 -51.96 28.67 -51.30
C VAL A 547 -51.96 27.26 -51.89
N ILE A 548 -52.42 27.10 -53.15
CA ILE A 548 -52.32 25.85 -53.92
C ILE A 548 -50.86 25.43 -54.13
N THR A 549 -49.96 26.36 -54.45
CA THR A 549 -48.51 26.08 -54.55
C THR A 549 -47.92 25.71 -53.19
N THR A 550 -48.09 26.55 -52.17
CA THR A 550 -47.47 26.40 -50.84
C THR A 550 -47.91 25.12 -50.12
N VAL A 551 -49.21 24.86 -50.05
CA VAL A 551 -49.74 23.70 -49.32
C VAL A 551 -49.72 22.46 -50.19
N GLY A 552 -49.94 22.59 -51.50
CA GLY A 552 -50.01 21.46 -52.42
C GLY A 552 -51.16 20.47 -52.15
N GLY A 553 -51.27 19.48 -53.02
CA GLY A 553 -52.29 18.44 -52.91
C GLY A 553 -51.94 17.35 -51.90
N LYS A 554 -52.81 16.33 -51.84
CA LYS A 554 -52.62 15.07 -51.10
C LYS A 554 -51.20 14.51 -51.33
N PRO A 555 -50.61 13.84 -50.32
CA PRO A 555 -49.30 13.21 -50.49
C PRO A 555 -49.36 12.16 -51.59
N ASP A 556 -48.45 12.25 -52.56
CA ASP A 556 -48.11 11.11 -53.40
C ASP A 556 -47.36 10.08 -52.54
N TYR A 557 -47.53 8.79 -52.85
CA TYR A 557 -46.81 7.71 -52.16
C TYR A 557 -45.97 6.89 -53.13
N LYS A 558 -44.72 6.62 -52.78
CA LYS A 558 -43.75 5.83 -53.55
C LYS A 558 -43.20 4.72 -52.66
N ASN A 559 -43.33 3.47 -53.10
CA ASN A 559 -42.90 2.27 -52.35
C ASN A 559 -43.40 2.22 -50.89
N GLY A 560 -44.63 2.71 -50.64
CA GLY A 560 -45.25 2.76 -49.31
C GLY A 560 -44.83 3.93 -48.41
N LYS A 561 -43.82 4.72 -48.80
CA LYS A 561 -43.44 5.98 -48.14
C LYS A 561 -44.14 7.17 -48.80
N VAL A 562 -44.29 8.27 -48.05
CA VAL A 562 -44.63 9.58 -48.63
C VAL A 562 -43.57 9.95 -49.67
N ALA A 563 -43.97 10.59 -50.76
CA ALA A 563 -43.05 11.25 -51.67
C ALA A 563 -42.75 12.67 -51.16
N PRO A 564 -41.49 13.01 -50.84
CA PRO A 564 -41.15 14.30 -50.28
C PRO A 564 -41.40 15.46 -51.26
N ASN A 565 -41.89 16.58 -50.71
CA ASN A 565 -41.99 17.85 -51.41
C ASN A 565 -40.68 18.61 -51.19
N TYR A 566 -39.95 18.87 -52.27
CA TYR A 566 -38.67 19.58 -52.20
C TYR A 566 -38.91 21.07 -52.42
N ILE A 567 -38.50 21.91 -51.47
CA ILE A 567 -38.77 23.37 -51.52
C ILE A 567 -37.54 24.19 -51.12
N GLY A 568 -37.52 25.45 -51.54
CA GLY A 568 -36.52 26.41 -51.09
C GLY A 568 -37.01 27.85 -50.97
N ALA A 569 -36.42 28.57 -50.01
CA ALA A 569 -36.62 29.99 -49.77
C ALA A 569 -35.32 30.77 -49.98
N ALA A 570 -35.40 31.86 -50.74
CA ALA A 570 -34.29 32.79 -50.94
C ALA A 570 -34.82 34.19 -51.33
N THR A 571 -33.91 35.16 -51.45
CA THR A 571 -34.21 36.47 -52.02
C THR A 571 -33.37 36.74 -53.27
N SER A 572 -33.84 37.66 -54.10
CA SER A 572 -33.05 38.33 -55.13
C SER A 572 -33.30 39.84 -55.08
N VAL A 573 -32.48 40.59 -55.81
CA VAL A 573 -32.74 42.01 -56.14
C VAL A 573 -32.47 42.20 -57.64
N THR A 574 -33.45 42.63 -58.41
CA THR A 574 -33.32 42.80 -59.87
C THR A 574 -32.35 43.96 -60.20
N PRO A 575 -31.87 44.08 -61.45
CA PRO A 575 -31.06 45.23 -61.89
C PRO A 575 -31.73 46.60 -61.69
N GLU A 576 -33.07 46.63 -61.65
CA GLU A 576 -33.87 47.83 -61.35
C GLU A 576 -33.92 48.18 -59.85
N GLY A 577 -33.37 47.33 -58.97
CA GLY A 577 -33.39 47.49 -57.51
C GLY A 577 -34.65 46.94 -56.83
N LEU A 578 -35.49 46.18 -57.53
CA LEU A 578 -36.68 45.54 -56.97
C LEU A 578 -36.27 44.31 -56.14
N GLY A 579 -36.62 44.30 -54.85
CA GLY A 579 -36.35 43.16 -53.97
C GLY A 579 -37.46 42.12 -54.02
N LEU A 580 -37.07 40.86 -54.22
CA LEU A 580 -37.98 39.72 -54.33
C LEU A 580 -37.63 38.64 -53.30
N MET A 581 -38.66 37.99 -52.76
CA MET A 581 -38.60 36.78 -51.94
C MET A 581 -39.26 35.65 -52.73
N HIS A 582 -38.57 34.53 -52.85
CA HIS A 582 -38.96 33.39 -53.67
C HIS A 582 -39.26 32.21 -52.76
N GLU A 583 -40.43 31.61 -52.92
CA GLU A 583 -40.71 30.24 -52.48
C GLU A 583 -40.80 29.38 -53.75
N ILE A 584 -39.83 28.48 -53.96
CA ILE A 584 -39.79 27.62 -55.14
C ILE A 584 -39.96 26.18 -54.71
N HIS A 585 -40.91 25.50 -55.35
CA HIS A 585 -41.11 24.06 -55.23
C HIS A 585 -40.38 23.38 -56.39
N PHE A 586 -39.80 22.21 -56.14
CA PHE A 586 -38.93 21.51 -57.09
C PHE A 586 -39.43 20.09 -57.39
N ASN A 587 -39.20 19.68 -58.63
CA ASN A 587 -39.16 18.28 -59.05
C ASN A 587 -37.72 17.80 -58.85
N HIS A 588 -37.48 16.98 -57.83
CA HIS A 588 -36.17 16.38 -57.55
C HIS A 588 -36.19 14.88 -57.87
N THR A 589 -35.13 14.38 -58.50
CA THR A 589 -34.95 12.96 -58.83
C THR A 589 -34.15 12.28 -57.71
N SER A 590 -34.85 11.82 -56.69
CA SER A 590 -34.25 11.30 -55.45
C SER A 590 -33.32 10.11 -55.67
N SER A 591 -32.21 10.06 -54.94
CA SER A 591 -31.18 9.03 -54.95
C SER A 591 -30.77 8.60 -53.53
N ASP A 592 -30.23 7.39 -53.37
CA ASP A 592 -29.59 6.94 -52.12
C ASP A 592 -28.34 7.77 -51.76
N THR A 593 -27.87 8.63 -52.67
CA THR A 593 -26.78 9.59 -52.47
C THR A 593 -27.26 10.99 -52.04
N ASP A 594 -28.57 11.21 -51.90
CA ASP A 594 -29.12 12.54 -51.58
C ASP A 594 -28.67 13.04 -50.22
N LYS A 595 -28.10 14.23 -50.20
CA LYS A 595 -27.79 14.94 -48.95
C LYS A 595 -29.00 15.74 -48.48
N ILE A 596 -29.93 15.06 -47.81
CA ILE A 596 -31.04 15.69 -47.09
C ILE A 596 -30.46 16.50 -45.92
N LEU A 597 -30.80 17.78 -45.85
CA LEU A 597 -30.29 18.68 -44.82
C LEU A 597 -31.09 18.53 -43.52
N SER A 598 -30.39 18.36 -42.40
CA SER A 598 -31.02 18.27 -41.08
C SER A 598 -31.58 19.63 -40.64
N ASN A 599 -32.84 19.67 -40.21
CA ASN A 599 -33.49 20.92 -39.81
C ASN A 599 -32.93 21.44 -38.47
N PRO A 600 -32.26 22.61 -38.41
CA PRO A 600 -31.66 23.13 -37.17
C PRO A 600 -32.70 23.60 -36.14
N PHE A 601 -33.97 23.74 -36.56
CA PHE A 601 -35.10 24.18 -35.74
C PHE A 601 -35.89 23.02 -35.12
N ASP A 602 -35.53 21.76 -35.40
CA ASP A 602 -36.14 20.60 -34.73
C ASP A 602 -35.70 20.51 -33.26
N SER A 603 -36.67 20.61 -32.35
CA SER A 603 -36.44 20.49 -30.91
C SER A 603 -36.15 19.05 -30.45
N SER A 604 -36.51 18.03 -31.23
CA SER A 604 -36.31 16.62 -30.88
C SER A 604 -34.82 16.29 -30.64
N VAL A 605 -33.96 16.78 -31.54
CA VAL A 605 -32.49 16.63 -31.46
C VAL A 605 -31.93 17.28 -30.19
N VAL A 606 -32.44 18.45 -29.82
CA VAL A 606 -31.99 19.18 -28.63
C VAL A 606 -32.48 18.52 -27.34
N LYS A 607 -33.68 17.90 -27.34
CA LYS A 607 -34.19 17.11 -26.20
C LYS A 607 -33.30 15.90 -25.91
N THR A 608 -32.87 15.17 -26.94
CA THR A 608 -31.92 14.05 -26.78
C THR A 608 -30.58 14.54 -26.23
N GLN A 609 -29.99 15.57 -26.83
CA GLN A 609 -28.72 16.16 -26.37
C GLN A 609 -28.80 16.66 -24.91
N LEU A 610 -29.94 17.20 -24.49
CA LEU A 610 -30.18 17.67 -23.12
C LEU A 610 -30.27 16.50 -22.12
N ALA A 611 -30.86 15.36 -22.50
CA ALA A 611 -30.89 14.17 -21.67
C ALA A 611 -29.46 13.62 -21.44
N ASP A 612 -28.67 13.50 -22.51
CA ASP A 612 -27.26 13.08 -22.44
C ASP A 612 -26.43 14.03 -21.56
N ALA A 613 -26.60 15.34 -21.75
CA ALA A 613 -25.89 16.35 -20.96
C ALA A 613 -26.26 16.28 -19.45
N LYS A 614 -27.51 15.98 -19.10
CA LYS A 614 -27.95 15.79 -17.71
C LYS A 614 -27.42 14.50 -17.08
N ALA A 615 -27.24 13.43 -17.87
CA ALA A 615 -26.52 12.24 -17.41
C ALA A 615 -25.04 12.55 -17.12
N VAL A 616 -24.37 13.29 -18.00
CA VAL A 616 -22.98 13.75 -17.81
C VAL A 616 -22.86 14.67 -16.58
N GLN A 617 -23.77 15.62 -16.39
CA GLN A 617 -23.84 16.49 -15.20
C GLN A 617 -23.95 15.67 -13.92
N THR A 618 -24.87 14.71 -13.88
CA THR A 618 -25.07 13.81 -12.72
C THR A 618 -23.80 12.99 -12.42
N SER A 619 -23.07 12.54 -13.45
CA SER A 619 -21.79 11.85 -13.28
C SER A 619 -20.70 12.80 -12.74
N ALA A 620 -20.63 14.03 -13.23
CA ALA A 620 -19.65 15.03 -12.80
C ALA A 620 -19.89 15.50 -11.35
N ASP A 621 -21.15 15.66 -10.93
CA ASP A 621 -21.52 15.97 -9.55
C ASP A 621 -21.05 14.88 -8.57
N ASN A 622 -21.31 13.62 -8.90
CA ASN A 622 -20.87 12.48 -8.08
C ASN A 622 -19.34 12.34 -8.05
N ALA A 623 -18.65 12.58 -9.17
CA ALA A 623 -17.20 12.59 -9.24
C ALA A 623 -16.60 13.71 -8.36
N ASN A 624 -17.11 14.94 -8.47
CA ASN A 624 -16.68 16.07 -7.63
C ASN A 624 -16.93 15.79 -6.15
N LYS A 625 -18.12 15.33 -5.76
CA LYS A 625 -18.44 14.96 -4.36
C LYS A 625 -17.46 13.93 -3.80
N THR A 626 -17.12 12.91 -4.61
CA THR A 626 -16.14 11.88 -4.23
C THR A 626 -14.73 12.46 -4.09
N ALA A 627 -14.31 13.33 -4.99
CA ALA A 627 -13.01 13.98 -4.95
C ALA A 627 -12.84 14.94 -3.76
N GLN A 628 -13.88 15.72 -3.40
CA GLN A 628 -13.87 16.56 -2.21
C GLN A 628 -13.75 15.73 -0.91
N ASN A 629 -14.49 14.62 -0.81
CA ASN A 629 -14.37 13.71 0.35
C ASN A 629 -12.95 13.12 0.48
N ARG A 630 -12.32 12.74 -0.64
CA ARG A 630 -10.92 12.29 -0.67
C ARG A 630 -9.97 13.40 -0.21
N LEU A 631 -10.16 14.64 -0.68
CA LEU A 631 -9.37 15.81 -0.29
C LEU A 631 -9.46 16.08 1.23
N THR A 632 -10.66 16.08 1.82
CA THR A 632 -10.84 16.23 3.27
C THR A 632 -10.11 15.11 4.04
N THR A 633 -10.26 13.86 3.60
CA THR A 633 -9.63 12.69 4.24
C THR A 633 -8.10 12.77 4.19
N ALA A 634 -7.52 13.07 3.03
CA ALA A 634 -6.08 13.22 2.85
C ALA A 634 -5.51 14.41 3.65
N SER A 635 -6.27 15.50 3.77
CA SER A 635 -5.87 16.67 4.56
C SER A 635 -5.75 16.35 6.05
N VAL A 636 -6.76 15.67 6.62
CA VAL A 636 -6.76 15.23 8.03
C VAL A 636 -5.63 14.23 8.29
N ALA A 637 -5.46 13.22 7.42
CA ALA A 637 -4.40 12.23 7.55
C ALA A 637 -2.99 12.89 7.52
N ASN A 638 -2.77 13.82 6.60
CA ASN A 638 -1.50 14.53 6.50
C ASN A 638 -1.21 15.41 7.72
N LYS A 639 -2.23 16.09 8.27
CA LYS A 639 -2.06 16.88 9.50
C LYS A 639 -1.68 15.99 10.69
N ALA A 640 -2.34 14.85 10.85
CA ALA A 640 -2.03 13.90 11.92
C ALA A 640 -0.61 13.31 11.80
N ALA A 641 -0.15 13.00 10.58
CA ALA A 641 1.21 12.52 10.36
C ALA A 641 2.27 13.60 10.68
N GLN A 642 2.03 14.86 10.29
CA GLN A 642 2.90 15.99 10.65
C GLN A 642 2.97 16.24 12.16
N ASP A 643 1.84 16.13 12.86
CA ASP A 643 1.78 16.28 14.32
C ASP A 643 2.54 15.15 15.03
N ALA A 644 2.45 13.92 14.54
CA ALA A 644 3.23 12.79 15.06
C ALA A 644 4.75 13.03 14.92
N VAL A 645 5.21 13.46 13.74
CA VAL A 645 6.62 13.83 13.49
C VAL A 645 7.08 14.92 14.47
N SER A 646 6.26 15.95 14.70
CA SER A 646 6.59 17.04 15.63
C SER A 646 6.71 16.55 17.08
N ASN A 647 5.72 15.77 17.55
CA ASN A 647 5.70 15.23 18.92
C ASN A 647 6.89 14.28 19.20
N THR A 648 7.23 13.42 18.25
CA THR A 648 8.41 12.52 18.38
C THR A 648 9.72 13.31 18.30
N THR A 649 9.80 14.35 17.45
CA THR A 649 10.97 15.24 17.39
C THR A 649 11.20 15.95 18.72
N ASN A 650 10.14 16.51 19.32
CA ASN A 650 10.20 17.17 20.62
C ASN A 650 10.62 16.20 21.74
N SER A 651 10.07 14.99 21.74
CA SER A 651 10.42 13.93 22.70
C SER A 651 11.89 13.48 22.57
N LEU A 652 12.36 13.30 21.33
CA LEU A 652 13.74 12.94 21.03
C LEU A 652 14.73 14.04 21.44
N ASN A 653 14.38 15.31 21.21
CA ASN A 653 15.21 16.45 21.60
C ASN A 653 15.27 16.63 23.13
N ALA A 654 14.13 16.48 23.82
CA ALA A 654 14.10 16.49 25.29
C ALA A 654 14.98 15.39 25.90
N LEU A 655 14.90 14.16 25.36
CA LEU A 655 15.72 13.03 25.83
C LEU A 655 17.21 13.20 25.53
N LYS A 656 17.57 13.87 24.42
CA LYS A 656 18.97 14.24 24.09
C LYS A 656 19.52 15.38 24.95
N ALA A 657 18.67 16.24 25.52
CA ALA A 657 19.07 17.37 26.36
C ALA A 657 19.42 16.98 27.81
N ILE A 658 19.04 15.76 28.25
CA ILE A 658 19.50 15.20 29.51
C ILE A 658 21.01 14.90 29.40
N ALA A 659 21.79 15.18 30.44
CA ALA A 659 23.22 14.82 30.51
C ALA A 659 23.41 13.29 30.58
N ASP A 660 24.63 12.81 30.31
CA ASP A 660 25.03 11.41 30.62
C ASP A 660 25.58 11.36 32.05
N LEU A 661 25.25 10.31 32.81
CA LEU A 661 25.60 10.16 34.23
C LEU A 661 26.93 9.44 34.46
N THR A 662 27.37 8.64 33.48
CA THR A 662 28.60 7.84 33.53
C THR A 662 29.88 8.68 33.79
N PRO A 663 30.08 9.89 33.21
CA PRO A 663 31.28 10.69 33.47
C PRO A 663 31.43 11.09 34.94
N ASP A 664 30.37 11.58 35.58
CA ASP A 664 30.38 12.00 36.98
C ASP A 664 30.55 10.81 37.93
N ALA A 665 29.92 9.68 37.63
CA ALA A 665 30.10 8.44 38.39
C ALA A 665 31.52 7.86 38.24
N LYS A 666 32.12 7.97 37.05
CA LYS A 666 33.50 7.55 36.76
C LYS A 666 34.50 8.38 37.57
N ALA A 667 34.33 9.70 37.59
CA ALA A 667 35.19 10.60 38.39
C ALA A 667 35.16 10.25 39.88
N LYS A 668 33.98 9.96 40.45
CA LYS A 668 33.85 9.57 41.87
C LYS A 668 34.44 8.20 42.20
N LEU A 669 34.41 7.25 41.25
CA LEU A 669 35.14 5.99 41.41
C LEU A 669 36.66 6.21 41.39
N ASP A 670 37.16 7.09 40.52
CA ASP A 670 38.59 7.41 40.44
C ASP A 670 39.08 8.11 41.73
N GLU A 671 38.29 9.04 42.29
CA GLU A 671 38.51 9.65 43.60
C GLU A 671 38.55 8.61 44.74
N ALA A 672 37.58 7.69 44.79
CA ALA A 672 37.51 6.64 45.81
C ALA A 672 38.68 5.64 45.70
N THR A 673 39.05 5.29 44.47
CA THR A 673 40.20 4.43 44.15
C THR A 673 41.50 5.05 44.68
N GLU A 674 41.71 6.35 44.46
CA GLU A 674 42.90 7.05 44.95
C GLU A 674 42.89 7.20 46.48
N ALA A 675 41.73 7.47 47.09
CA ALA A 675 41.58 7.48 48.55
C ALA A 675 41.95 6.12 49.17
N ARG A 676 41.58 5.00 48.53
CA ARG A 676 41.97 3.65 48.97
C ARG A 676 43.48 3.41 48.84
N LYS A 677 44.12 3.76 47.72
CA LYS A 677 45.58 3.62 47.56
C LYS A 677 46.35 4.34 48.68
N ASN A 678 45.89 5.54 49.06
CA ASN A 678 46.49 6.32 50.13
C ASN A 678 46.35 5.61 51.51
N ALA A 679 45.17 5.06 51.82
CA ALA A 679 44.98 4.24 53.02
C ALA A 679 45.80 2.94 53.01
N GLU A 680 45.98 2.32 51.84
CA GLU A 680 46.78 1.09 51.67
C GLU A 680 48.28 1.36 51.85
N SER A 681 48.77 2.50 51.36
CA SER A 681 50.12 3.01 51.63
C SER A 681 50.33 3.31 53.12
N ARG A 682 49.37 3.99 53.76
CA ARG A 682 49.38 4.26 55.22
C ARG A 682 49.48 2.96 56.02
N PHE A 683 48.63 1.97 55.74
CA PHE A 683 48.65 0.67 56.39
C PHE A 683 49.98 -0.08 56.15
N SER A 684 50.51 -0.09 54.92
CA SER A 684 51.81 -0.69 54.62
C SER A 684 52.95 -0.06 55.43
N ASN A 685 52.93 1.26 55.63
CA ASN A 685 53.96 1.96 56.39
C ASN A 685 53.80 1.76 57.91
N ALA A 686 52.56 1.69 58.43
CA ALA A 686 52.30 1.33 59.82
C ALA A 686 52.73 -0.12 60.11
N GLN A 687 52.50 -1.07 59.19
CA GLN A 687 52.97 -2.45 59.34
C GLN A 687 54.51 -2.52 59.34
N LYS A 688 55.21 -1.81 58.45
CA LYS A 688 56.69 -1.72 58.50
C LYS A 688 57.20 -1.14 59.82
N ALA A 689 56.47 -0.21 60.44
CA ALA A 689 56.81 0.30 61.77
C ALA A 689 56.67 -0.76 62.86
N VAL A 690 55.64 -1.61 62.80
CA VAL A 690 55.48 -2.79 63.67
C VAL A 690 56.60 -3.82 63.42
N ASP A 691 56.98 -4.06 62.17
CA ASP A 691 58.05 -5.02 61.83
C ASP A 691 59.42 -4.54 62.32
N ASN A 692 59.72 -3.25 62.16
CA ASN A 692 60.92 -2.61 62.71
C ASN A 692 60.94 -2.62 64.25
N LEU A 693 59.79 -2.36 64.91
CA LEU A 693 59.63 -2.47 66.36
C LEU A 693 59.93 -3.90 66.85
N ASN A 694 59.43 -4.93 66.16
CA ASN A 694 59.71 -6.33 66.49
C ASN A 694 61.22 -6.65 66.39
N ALA A 695 61.91 -6.11 65.38
CA ALA A 695 63.36 -6.27 65.22
C ALA A 695 64.17 -5.53 66.31
N ASP A 696 63.75 -4.33 66.70
CA ASP A 696 64.37 -3.56 67.80
C ASP A 696 64.17 -4.26 69.16
N VAL A 697 62.95 -4.71 69.47
CA VAL A 697 62.64 -5.50 70.68
C VAL A 697 63.48 -6.78 70.75
N ALA A 698 63.59 -7.54 69.65
CA ALA A 698 64.43 -8.74 69.59
C ALA A 698 65.92 -8.42 69.83
N THR A 699 66.42 -7.32 69.26
CA THR A 699 67.80 -6.85 69.41
C THR A 699 68.11 -6.43 70.85
N LYS A 700 67.21 -5.65 71.47
CA LYS A 700 67.33 -5.17 72.85
C LYS A 700 67.21 -6.31 73.87
N THR A 701 66.31 -7.27 73.64
CA THR A 701 66.20 -8.49 74.47
C THR A 701 67.53 -9.25 74.48
N LYS A 702 68.12 -9.47 73.31
CA LYS A 702 69.42 -10.13 73.19
C LYS A 702 70.57 -9.35 73.84
N ALA A 703 70.52 -8.01 73.80
CA ALA A 703 71.49 -7.16 74.49
C ALA A 703 71.38 -7.27 76.03
N LEU A 704 70.15 -7.30 76.56
CA LEU A 704 69.86 -7.51 77.97
C LEU A 704 70.34 -8.88 78.48
N ASP A 705 70.12 -9.95 77.72
CA ASP A 705 70.58 -11.28 78.12
C ASP A 705 72.12 -11.41 78.09
N ASN A 706 72.78 -10.83 77.07
CA ASN A 706 74.24 -10.72 77.05
C ASN A 706 74.79 -9.94 78.26
N ALA A 707 74.10 -8.87 78.71
CA ALA A 707 74.51 -8.11 79.88
C ALA A 707 74.42 -8.94 81.18
N LYS A 708 73.36 -9.74 81.35
CA LYS A 708 73.20 -10.66 82.50
C LYS A 708 74.33 -11.70 82.55
N VAL A 709 74.67 -12.30 81.41
CA VAL A 709 75.79 -13.27 81.32
C VAL A 709 77.14 -12.60 81.66
N ALA A 710 77.35 -11.35 81.27
CA ALA A 710 78.55 -10.60 81.64
C ALA A 710 78.61 -10.28 83.15
N GLN A 711 77.48 -9.94 83.77
CA GLN A 711 77.33 -9.70 85.21
C GLN A 711 77.70 -10.95 86.03
N GLU A 712 77.15 -12.11 85.66
CA GLU A 712 77.43 -13.38 86.35
C GLU A 712 78.91 -13.78 86.22
N LYS A 713 79.52 -13.57 85.06
CA LYS A 713 80.95 -13.81 84.84
C LYS A 713 81.85 -12.89 85.69
N ALA A 714 81.49 -11.61 85.82
CA ALA A 714 82.22 -10.66 86.67
C ALA A 714 82.10 -11.00 88.16
N ASN A 715 80.92 -11.45 88.60
CA ASN A 715 80.67 -11.84 89.99
C ASN A 715 81.55 -13.03 90.41
N ASN A 716 81.62 -14.06 89.55
CA ASN A 716 82.47 -15.22 89.77
C ASN A 716 83.97 -14.87 89.79
N ALA A 717 84.44 -13.97 88.91
CA ALA A 717 85.83 -13.51 88.90
C ALA A 717 86.22 -12.78 90.20
N ASN A 718 85.33 -11.93 90.72
CA ASN A 718 85.53 -11.22 91.97
C ASN A 718 85.57 -12.15 93.20
N LYS A 719 84.84 -13.27 93.19
CA LYS A 719 84.95 -14.29 94.23
C LYS A 719 86.36 -14.93 94.25
N VAL A 720 86.82 -15.44 93.11
CA VAL A 720 88.11 -16.17 93.01
C VAL A 720 89.30 -15.31 93.44
N ALA A 721 89.33 -14.01 93.06
CA ALA A 721 90.42 -13.11 93.43
C ALA A 721 90.58 -12.90 94.95
N ASN A 722 89.49 -13.03 95.73
CA ASN A 722 89.55 -12.94 97.20
C ASN A 722 90.02 -14.26 97.85
N GLU A 723 89.81 -15.40 97.19
CA GLU A 723 90.30 -16.72 97.64
C GLU A 723 91.82 -16.85 97.40
N GLU A 724 92.34 -16.31 96.29
CA GLU A 724 93.78 -16.26 95.98
C GLU A 724 94.58 -15.47 97.02
N LEU A 725 94.08 -14.30 97.46
CA LEU A 725 94.77 -13.41 98.41
C LEU A 725 95.07 -14.09 99.76
N ASN A 726 94.08 -14.79 100.33
CA ASN A 726 94.24 -15.52 101.59
C ASN A 726 95.29 -16.64 101.48
N SER A 727 95.48 -17.23 100.29
CA SER A 727 96.48 -18.28 100.07
C SER A 727 97.92 -17.74 99.99
N ALA A 728 98.13 -16.47 99.64
CA ALA A 728 99.46 -15.88 99.51
C ALA A 728 100.13 -15.64 100.87
N GLN A 729 99.35 -15.13 101.85
CA GLN A 729 99.85 -14.78 103.19
C GLN A 729 100.48 -15.96 103.95
N ALA A 730 99.91 -17.17 103.80
CA ALA A 730 100.38 -18.35 104.54
C ALA A 730 101.76 -18.88 104.09
N LYS A 731 102.17 -18.62 102.83
CA LYS A 731 103.35 -19.27 102.22
C LYS A 731 104.67 -18.59 102.53
N ASN A 732 104.67 -17.27 102.78
CA ASN A 732 105.87 -16.48 103.02
C ASN A 732 106.68 -16.95 104.25
N LYS A 733 105.97 -17.37 105.32
CA LYS A 733 106.58 -17.76 106.60
C LYS A 733 107.49 -18.99 106.53
N LEU A 734 107.27 -19.91 105.60
CA LEU A 734 107.91 -21.24 105.57
C LEU A 734 109.26 -21.27 104.82
N ALA A 735 109.62 -20.21 104.10
CA ALA A 735 110.72 -20.25 103.14
C ALA A 735 112.14 -20.12 103.76
N ASN A 736 112.27 -19.63 105.00
CA ASN A 736 113.56 -19.21 105.56
C ASN A 736 114.42 -20.33 106.18
N GLU A 737 113.84 -21.48 106.54
CA GLU A 737 114.54 -22.50 107.37
C GLU A 737 115.33 -23.55 106.57
N VAL A 738 115.16 -23.62 105.25
CA VAL A 738 115.57 -24.80 104.44
C VAL A 738 116.96 -24.65 103.76
N LEU A 739 117.51 -23.44 103.68
CA LEU A 739 118.64 -23.12 102.79
C LEU A 739 120.00 -23.78 103.17
N SER A 740 120.20 -24.21 104.41
CA SER A 740 121.54 -24.51 104.95
C SER A 740 122.16 -25.86 104.56
N GLU A 741 121.38 -26.83 104.05
CA GLU A 741 121.84 -28.22 103.89
C GLU A 741 122.42 -28.55 102.49
N THR A 742 122.12 -27.75 101.47
CA THR A 742 122.14 -28.24 100.08
C THR A 742 123.51 -28.19 99.37
N HIS A 743 124.51 -27.47 99.90
CA HIS A 743 125.79 -27.14 99.24
C HIS A 743 126.74 -28.33 98.92
N LYS A 744 126.35 -29.59 99.17
CA LYS A 744 127.28 -30.74 99.17
C LYS A 744 127.30 -31.60 97.90
N LYS A 745 126.37 -31.43 96.96
CA LYS A 745 126.08 -32.47 95.95
C LYS A 745 125.86 -31.89 94.54
N ILE A 746 126.94 -31.39 93.92
CA ILE A 746 126.89 -30.68 92.61
C ILE A 746 127.51 -31.45 91.41
N ALA A 747 128.82 -31.70 91.32
CA ALA A 747 129.52 -31.72 90.01
C ALA A 747 129.26 -32.92 89.06
N SER A 748 128.41 -32.80 88.00
CA SER A 748 128.05 -33.95 87.12
C SER A 748 127.38 -33.67 85.70
N LEU A 749 127.70 -34.48 84.64
CA LEU A 749 127.47 -34.63 83.14
C LEU A 749 126.15 -34.27 82.34
N LYS A 750 126.22 -34.35 80.96
CA LYS A 750 125.20 -33.97 79.90
C LYS A 750 125.35 -34.67 78.48
N VAL A 751 124.24 -34.90 77.70
CA VAL A 751 124.02 -34.68 76.20
C VAL A 751 124.76 -35.57 75.11
N THR A 752 124.39 -35.96 73.83
CA THR A 752 123.24 -36.10 72.82
C THR A 752 123.74 -36.88 71.52
N ALA A 753 123.15 -37.04 70.30
CA ALA A 753 121.82 -37.38 69.65
C ALA A 753 122.04 -37.84 68.14
N ASP A 754 121.04 -38.44 67.42
CA ASP A 754 121.17 -39.36 66.22
C ASP A 754 119.84 -39.48 65.35
N LEU A 755 119.67 -40.08 64.12
CA LEU A 755 120.43 -40.04 62.81
C LEU A 755 119.72 -40.54 61.45
N THR A 756 118.38 -40.67 61.24
CA THR A 756 117.77 -41.65 60.25
C THR A 756 116.95 -41.19 58.95
N PRO A 757 117.47 -40.50 57.89
CA PRO A 757 116.60 -39.91 56.82
C PRO A 757 116.19 -40.72 55.56
N ASP A 758 117.12 -41.31 54.81
CA ASP A 758 117.05 -41.34 53.32
C ASP A 758 116.02 -42.29 52.69
N ALA A 759 115.66 -43.38 53.37
CA ALA A 759 114.80 -44.44 52.84
C ALA A 759 113.32 -44.04 52.62
N LYS A 760 112.88 -42.87 53.11
CA LYS A 760 111.47 -42.44 53.06
C LYS A 760 110.99 -41.93 51.69
N VAL A 761 111.90 -41.41 50.85
CA VAL A 761 111.51 -40.63 49.66
C VAL A 761 110.78 -41.48 48.61
N LYS A 762 111.28 -42.68 48.30
CA LYS A 762 110.79 -43.51 47.19
C LYS A 762 109.43 -44.20 47.44
N LEU A 763 108.89 -44.13 48.65
CA LEU A 763 107.53 -44.62 48.94
C LEU A 763 106.47 -43.60 48.53
N ALA A 764 106.75 -42.29 48.66
CA ALA A 764 105.79 -41.22 48.37
C ALA A 764 105.43 -41.09 46.88
N GLU A 765 106.41 -41.33 45.99
CA GLU A 765 106.23 -41.23 44.54
C GLU A 765 105.22 -42.28 44.02
N ALA A 766 105.31 -43.52 44.52
CA ALA A 766 104.41 -44.61 44.13
C ALA A 766 102.97 -44.41 44.63
N THR A 767 102.80 -43.94 45.87
CA THR A 767 101.46 -43.64 46.44
C THR A 767 100.72 -42.59 45.62
N SER A 768 101.42 -41.49 45.25
CA SER A 768 100.84 -40.35 44.53
C SER A 768 100.25 -40.73 43.16
N ALA A 769 100.82 -41.74 42.49
CA ALA A 769 100.36 -42.18 41.17
C ALA A 769 99.07 -43.01 41.21
N ARG A 770 98.76 -43.67 42.34
CA ARG A 770 97.51 -44.45 42.53
C ARG A 770 96.31 -43.54 42.76
N GLU A 771 96.48 -42.50 43.57
CA GLU A 771 95.42 -41.58 44.01
C GLU A 771 94.83 -40.75 42.85
N LEU A 772 95.67 -40.38 41.87
CA LEU A 772 95.21 -39.70 40.65
C LEU A 772 94.29 -40.57 39.78
N ALA A 773 94.57 -41.87 39.67
CA ALA A 773 93.72 -42.80 38.90
C ALA A 773 92.39 -43.09 39.61
N GLU A 774 92.41 -43.19 40.94
CA GLU A 774 91.23 -43.34 41.79
C GLU A 774 90.25 -42.15 41.63
N LEU A 775 90.79 -40.93 41.55
CA LEU A 775 90.02 -39.71 41.34
C LEU A 775 89.34 -39.65 39.94
N ARG A 776 89.98 -40.17 38.89
CA ARG A 776 89.36 -40.24 37.55
C ARG A 776 88.16 -41.18 37.53
N LEU A 777 88.31 -42.38 38.10
CA LEU A 777 87.24 -43.38 38.21
C LEU A 777 86.04 -42.84 39.01
N LEU A 778 86.29 -42.19 40.15
CA LEU A 778 85.23 -41.62 40.99
C LEU A 778 84.42 -40.53 40.25
N ASN A 779 85.08 -39.70 39.45
CA ASN A 779 84.41 -38.67 38.65
C ASN A 779 83.58 -39.27 37.49
N ALA A 780 84.08 -40.28 36.80
CA ALA A 780 83.32 -40.98 35.74
C ALA A 780 82.09 -41.70 36.31
N GLN A 781 82.22 -42.36 37.47
CA GLN A 781 81.10 -43.02 38.14
C GLN A 781 80.03 -42.01 38.60
N LYS A 782 80.44 -40.81 39.03
CA LYS A 782 79.53 -39.70 39.37
C LYS A 782 78.75 -39.19 38.15
N ALA A 783 79.37 -39.14 36.96
CA ALA A 783 78.70 -38.76 35.72
C ALA A 783 77.59 -39.75 35.32
N VAL A 784 77.84 -41.06 35.44
CA VAL A 784 76.84 -42.11 35.19
C VAL A 784 75.65 -42.03 36.17
N ASN A 785 75.91 -41.75 37.45
CA ASN A 785 74.85 -41.58 38.44
C ASN A 785 73.96 -40.36 38.15
N ASN A 786 74.57 -39.24 37.69
CA ASN A 786 73.81 -38.07 37.25
C ASN A 786 72.94 -38.36 36.02
N LEU A 787 73.48 -39.08 35.03
CA LEU A 787 72.74 -39.49 33.81
C LEU A 787 71.50 -40.33 34.15
N ASN A 788 71.63 -41.29 35.07
CA ASN A 788 70.49 -42.11 35.50
C ASN A 788 69.37 -41.26 36.15
N SER A 789 69.73 -40.21 36.90
CA SER A 789 68.75 -39.28 37.48
C SER A 789 68.07 -38.39 36.44
N ASP A 790 68.80 -37.96 35.41
CA ASP A 790 68.28 -37.15 34.30
C ASP A 790 67.29 -37.95 33.43
N VAL A 791 67.66 -39.18 33.05
CA VAL A 791 66.80 -40.10 32.28
C VAL A 791 65.51 -40.42 33.05
N ALA A 792 65.58 -40.70 34.35
CA ALA A 792 64.40 -40.94 35.17
C ALA A 792 63.47 -39.71 35.24
N THR A 793 64.04 -38.51 35.39
CA THR A 793 63.29 -37.25 35.43
C THR A 793 62.58 -36.96 34.11
N LYS A 794 63.29 -37.11 32.98
CA LYS A 794 62.74 -36.91 31.63
C LYS A 794 61.69 -37.94 31.25
N THR A 795 61.87 -39.20 31.65
CA THR A 795 60.86 -40.26 31.45
C THR A 795 59.57 -39.93 32.20
N LYS A 796 59.66 -39.43 33.44
CA LYS A 796 58.48 -38.95 34.18
C LYS A 796 57.83 -37.75 33.50
N ALA A 797 58.60 -36.74 33.08
CA ALA A 797 58.05 -35.56 32.38
C ALA A 797 57.29 -35.93 31.10
N LEU A 798 57.75 -36.93 30.34
CA LEU A 798 57.05 -37.47 29.17
C LEU A 798 55.74 -38.18 29.53
N ALA A 799 55.70 -38.93 30.64
CA ALA A 799 54.49 -39.58 31.13
C ALA A 799 53.45 -38.55 31.61
N ASP A 800 53.88 -37.56 32.39
CA ASP A 800 53.03 -36.48 32.90
C ASP A 800 52.47 -35.62 31.73
N ALA A 801 53.27 -35.37 30.68
CA ALA A 801 52.82 -34.68 29.47
C ALA A 801 51.76 -35.48 28.68
N LYS A 802 51.91 -36.82 28.58
CA LYS A 802 50.92 -37.68 27.91
C LYS A 802 49.60 -37.75 28.68
N ALA A 803 49.65 -37.90 30.00
CA ALA A 803 48.47 -37.82 30.86
C ALA A 803 47.79 -36.43 30.80
N THR A 804 48.56 -35.36 30.59
CA THR A 804 47.98 -34.03 30.33
C THR A 804 47.18 -34.01 29.02
N LEU A 805 47.77 -34.47 27.91
CA LEU A 805 47.09 -34.53 26.60
C LEU A 805 45.78 -35.34 26.67
N GLU A 806 45.81 -36.52 27.31
CA GLU A 806 44.64 -37.40 27.44
C GLU A 806 43.47 -36.75 28.21
N ASN A 807 43.78 -35.92 29.23
CA ASN A 807 42.76 -35.12 29.93
C ASN A 807 42.21 -33.97 29.08
N GLU A 808 43.05 -33.26 28.33
CA GLU A 808 42.60 -32.17 27.45
C GLU A 808 41.74 -32.70 26.28
N GLU A 809 42.07 -33.88 25.73
CA GLU A 809 41.28 -34.56 24.70
C GLU A 809 39.94 -35.08 25.23
N ALA A 810 39.90 -35.67 26.44
CA ALA A 810 38.65 -36.09 27.07
C ALA A 810 37.69 -34.91 27.31
N LYS A 811 38.23 -33.77 27.75
CA LYS A 811 37.44 -32.55 28.00
C LYS A 811 36.93 -31.89 26.71
N LEU A 812 37.65 -32.03 25.60
CA LEU A 812 37.20 -31.57 24.29
C LEU A 812 35.94 -32.32 23.82
N GLU A 813 35.87 -33.63 24.03
CA GLU A 813 34.68 -34.42 23.68
C GLU A 813 33.50 -34.15 24.62
N GLU A 814 33.74 -33.85 25.90
CA GLU A 814 32.68 -33.41 26.84
C GLU A 814 32.02 -32.10 26.37
N LEU A 815 32.82 -31.10 25.96
CA LEU A 815 32.30 -29.83 25.42
C LEU A 815 31.51 -30.02 24.11
N LYS A 816 31.98 -30.88 23.19
CA LYS A 816 31.24 -31.22 21.96
C LYS A 816 29.90 -31.91 22.26
N ALA A 817 29.87 -32.81 23.25
CA ALA A 817 28.65 -33.49 23.68
C ALA A 817 27.64 -32.52 24.31
N GLN A 818 28.11 -31.55 25.11
CA GLN A 818 27.27 -30.50 25.68
C GLN A 818 26.69 -29.59 24.58
N LYS A 819 27.51 -29.05 23.66
CA LYS A 819 27.01 -28.27 22.51
C LYS A 819 25.94 -29.01 21.70
N THR A 820 26.12 -30.31 21.46
CA THR A 820 25.16 -31.17 20.73
C THR A 820 23.80 -31.31 21.46
N LYS A 821 23.76 -31.09 22.78
CA LYS A 821 22.55 -31.05 23.59
C LYS A 821 21.91 -29.66 23.54
N ASP A 822 22.70 -28.59 23.66
CA ASP A 822 22.21 -27.21 23.59
C ASP A 822 21.64 -26.84 22.22
N GLU A 823 22.19 -27.39 21.13
CA GLU A 823 21.63 -27.28 19.77
C GLU A 823 20.25 -27.96 19.63
N LYS A 824 19.99 -29.05 20.37
CA LYS A 824 18.68 -29.72 20.39
C LYS A 824 17.66 -28.94 21.21
N GLU A 825 18.08 -28.34 22.32
CA GLU A 825 17.22 -27.45 23.09
C GLU A 825 16.87 -26.19 22.29
N LEU A 826 17.84 -25.60 21.58
CA LEU A 826 17.61 -24.50 20.64
C LEU A 826 16.57 -24.84 19.56
N ALA A 827 16.67 -26.04 18.95
CA ALA A 827 15.71 -26.50 17.96
C ALA A 827 14.29 -26.65 18.55
N SER A 828 14.14 -27.23 19.73
CA SER A 828 12.84 -27.41 20.39
C SER A 828 12.20 -26.08 20.84
N LEU A 829 13.01 -25.13 21.31
CA LEU A 829 12.57 -23.76 21.57
C LEU A 829 12.11 -23.06 20.28
N GLN A 830 12.80 -23.29 19.15
CA GLN A 830 12.45 -22.71 17.86
C GLN A 830 11.13 -23.29 17.29
N GLU A 831 10.87 -24.59 17.47
CA GLU A 831 9.57 -25.21 17.19
C GLU A 831 8.45 -24.62 18.05
N THR A 832 8.72 -24.41 19.35
CA THR A 832 7.77 -23.79 20.30
C THR A 832 7.36 -22.38 19.84
N VAL A 833 8.33 -21.55 19.43
CA VAL A 833 8.07 -20.22 18.85
C VAL A 833 7.20 -20.30 17.59
N ASN A 834 7.42 -21.29 16.73
CA ASN A 834 6.63 -21.47 15.51
C ASN A 834 5.18 -21.88 15.82
N ALA A 835 4.97 -22.72 16.83
CA ALA A 835 3.63 -23.09 17.30
C ALA A 835 2.86 -21.90 17.90
N LEU A 836 3.52 -21.04 18.68
CA LEU A 836 2.92 -19.82 19.24
C LEU A 836 2.55 -18.80 18.16
N LYS A 837 3.44 -18.58 17.17
CA LYS A 837 3.15 -17.73 15.99
C LYS A 837 1.97 -18.26 15.18
N ALA A 838 1.81 -19.58 15.04
CA ALA A 838 0.65 -20.18 14.39
C ALA A 838 -0.65 -20.02 15.21
N ASN A 839 -0.57 -19.82 16.54
CA ASN A 839 -1.72 -19.52 17.38
C ASN A 839 -2.15 -18.05 17.24
N GLU A 840 -1.21 -17.10 17.20
CA GLU A 840 -1.52 -15.68 16.93
C GLU A 840 -2.31 -15.48 15.63
N VAL A 841 -1.99 -16.22 14.57
CA VAL A 841 -2.69 -16.12 13.28
C VAL A 841 -4.15 -16.54 13.42
N LYS A 842 -4.45 -17.63 14.15
CA LYS A 842 -5.83 -18.07 14.40
C LYS A 842 -6.65 -17.01 15.13
N ILE A 843 -6.08 -16.41 16.19
CA ILE A 843 -6.76 -15.37 16.97
C ILE A 843 -7.04 -14.14 16.09
N LYS A 844 -6.09 -13.74 15.23
CA LYS A 844 -6.28 -12.65 14.24
C LYS A 844 -7.39 -12.95 13.23
N ASP A 845 -7.45 -14.18 12.71
CA ASP A 845 -8.50 -14.61 11.77
C ASP A 845 -9.90 -14.67 12.46
N GLU A 846 -9.95 -15.07 13.73
CA GLU A 846 -11.18 -15.07 14.53
C GLU A 846 -11.69 -13.64 14.82
N ILE A 847 -10.81 -12.75 15.27
CA ILE A 847 -11.09 -11.31 15.45
C ILE A 847 -11.66 -10.71 14.15
N LYS A 848 -11.03 -11.00 13.01
CA LYS A 848 -11.48 -10.54 11.69
C LYS A 848 -12.88 -11.05 11.34
N SER A 849 -13.19 -12.31 11.65
CA SER A 849 -14.53 -12.88 11.44
C SER A 849 -15.59 -12.23 12.34
N LEU A 850 -15.25 -11.94 13.60
CA LEU A 850 -16.10 -11.20 14.53
C LEU A 850 -16.35 -9.76 14.07
N GLN A 851 -15.32 -9.07 13.53
CA GLN A 851 -15.45 -7.72 12.97
C GLN A 851 -16.40 -7.67 11.76
N THR A 852 -16.36 -8.65 10.85
CA THR A 852 -17.33 -8.76 9.76
C THR A 852 -18.75 -8.93 10.29
N LYS A 853 -18.97 -9.87 11.22
CA LYS A 853 -20.28 -10.12 11.84
C LYS A 853 -20.81 -8.90 12.61
N LEU A 854 -19.92 -8.14 13.27
CA LEU A 854 -20.26 -6.90 13.95
C LEU A 854 -20.78 -5.84 12.96
N GLN A 855 -20.16 -5.70 11.79
CA GLN A 855 -20.64 -4.78 10.76
C GLN A 855 -22.00 -5.21 10.20
N GLU A 856 -22.17 -6.49 9.86
CA GLU A 856 -23.45 -7.05 9.41
C GLU A 856 -24.58 -6.79 10.43
N THR A 857 -24.27 -6.91 11.73
CA THR A 857 -25.23 -6.66 12.81
C THR A 857 -25.54 -5.17 12.98
N LYS A 858 -24.56 -4.27 12.79
CA LYS A 858 -24.77 -2.82 12.78
C LYS A 858 -25.58 -2.34 11.57
N ASP A 859 -25.34 -2.92 10.40
CA ASP A 859 -26.12 -2.65 9.18
C ASP A 859 -27.56 -3.15 9.33
N TYR A 860 -27.77 -4.29 9.99
CA TYR A 860 -29.09 -4.79 10.33
C TYR A 860 -29.80 -3.89 11.36
N LEU A 861 -29.11 -3.44 12.42
CA LEU A 861 -29.67 -2.48 13.38
C LEU A 861 -30.14 -1.20 12.68
N SER A 862 -29.32 -0.63 11.80
CA SER A 862 -29.66 0.56 11.02
C SER A 862 -30.92 0.38 10.17
N LYS A 863 -31.12 -0.81 9.58
CA LYS A 863 -32.36 -1.16 8.85
C LYS A 863 -33.58 -1.22 9.77
N LEU A 864 -33.45 -1.75 10.99
CA LEU A 864 -34.53 -1.79 11.98
C LEU A 864 -34.88 -0.39 12.53
N GLU A 865 -33.89 0.40 12.93
CA GLU A 865 -34.12 1.75 13.49
C GLU A 865 -34.71 2.73 12.47
N ASN A 866 -34.41 2.54 11.18
CA ASN A 866 -34.99 3.34 10.09
C ASN A 866 -36.22 2.69 9.45
N ALA A 867 -36.77 1.60 10.00
CA ALA A 867 -37.77 0.78 9.31
C ALA A 867 -39.05 1.54 8.93
N ASP A 868 -39.58 2.42 9.80
CA ASP A 868 -40.74 3.27 9.46
C ASP A 868 -40.44 4.22 8.30
N SER A 869 -39.26 4.84 8.29
CA SER A 869 -38.86 5.75 7.21
C SER A 869 -38.65 5.01 5.89
N ASN A 870 -38.14 3.78 5.94
CA ASN A 870 -37.88 2.96 4.76
C ASN A 870 -39.16 2.35 4.20
N LEU A 871 -40.06 1.88 5.07
CA LEU A 871 -41.40 1.44 4.69
C LEU A 871 -42.20 2.57 4.04
N GLU A 872 -42.18 3.79 4.60
CA GLU A 872 -42.94 4.90 4.02
C GLU A 872 -42.37 5.34 2.65
N LYS A 873 -41.04 5.35 2.48
CA LYS A 873 -40.41 5.53 1.15
C LYS A 873 -40.86 4.45 0.17
N ALA A 874 -40.89 3.18 0.60
CA ALA A 874 -41.29 2.07 -0.26
C ALA A 874 -42.77 2.13 -0.65
N LYS A 875 -43.67 2.52 0.27
CA LYS A 875 -45.09 2.78 -0.05
C LYS A 875 -45.25 3.90 -1.09
N VAL A 876 -44.52 5.00 -0.94
CA VAL A 876 -44.56 6.12 -1.88
C VAL A 876 -44.01 5.71 -3.25
N ALA A 877 -42.91 4.95 -3.29
CA ALA A 877 -42.33 4.42 -4.52
C ALA A 877 -43.28 3.44 -5.24
N TYR A 878 -43.85 2.48 -4.51
CA TYR A 878 -44.83 1.53 -5.04
C TYR A 878 -46.08 2.24 -5.56
N LYS A 879 -46.68 3.15 -4.78
CA LYS A 879 -47.85 3.92 -5.23
C LYS A 879 -47.57 4.74 -6.50
N LEU A 880 -46.37 5.33 -6.62
CA LEU A 880 -45.97 6.06 -7.81
C LEU A 880 -45.78 5.13 -9.03
N ALA A 881 -45.33 3.90 -8.82
CA ALA A 881 -45.22 2.90 -9.89
C ALA A 881 -46.59 2.39 -10.34
N VAL A 882 -47.51 2.11 -9.41
CA VAL A 882 -48.91 1.69 -9.68
C VAL A 882 -49.63 2.71 -10.56
N GLU A 883 -49.61 3.99 -10.18
CA GLU A 883 -50.31 5.02 -10.98
C GLU A 883 -49.65 5.20 -12.36
N LYS A 884 -48.32 5.08 -12.48
CA LYS A 884 -47.63 5.11 -13.78
C LYS A 884 -47.94 3.91 -14.68
N HIS A 885 -48.04 2.71 -14.11
CA HIS A 885 -48.45 1.51 -14.85
C HIS A 885 -49.90 1.64 -15.34
N LYS A 886 -50.79 2.12 -14.48
CA LYS A 886 -52.18 2.44 -14.85
C LYS A 886 -52.30 3.55 -15.90
N GLU A 887 -51.45 4.58 -15.86
CA GLU A 887 -51.36 5.61 -16.90
C GLU A 887 -50.89 5.00 -18.24
N ALA A 888 -49.81 4.20 -18.24
CA ALA A 888 -49.30 3.53 -19.43
C ALA A 888 -50.33 2.56 -20.04
N LYS A 889 -51.03 1.78 -19.20
CA LYS A 889 -52.11 0.87 -19.61
C LYS A 889 -53.30 1.63 -20.22
N SER A 890 -53.74 2.73 -19.59
CA SER A 890 -54.79 3.58 -20.16
C SER A 890 -54.40 4.24 -21.50
N ILE A 891 -53.11 4.46 -21.76
CA ILE A 891 -52.61 4.91 -23.06
C ILE A 891 -52.62 3.76 -24.07
N LEU A 892 -52.17 2.56 -23.66
CA LEU A 892 -52.19 1.35 -24.49
C LEU A 892 -53.61 0.98 -24.93
N ASP A 893 -54.57 0.93 -24.00
CA ASP A 893 -55.98 0.61 -24.28
C ASP A 893 -56.55 1.58 -25.34
N LYS A 894 -56.36 2.89 -25.12
CA LYS A 894 -56.86 3.96 -26.00
C LYS A 894 -56.23 3.92 -27.40
N GLU A 895 -54.92 3.76 -27.49
CA GLU A 895 -54.24 3.70 -28.80
C GLU A 895 -54.51 2.36 -29.51
N THR A 896 -54.94 1.31 -28.79
CA THR A 896 -55.41 0.03 -29.35
C THR A 896 -56.85 0.14 -29.89
N GLU A 897 -57.79 0.71 -29.14
CA GLU A 897 -59.17 1.01 -29.63
C GLU A 897 -59.11 1.86 -30.92
N LYS A 898 -58.23 2.86 -30.94
CA LYS A 898 -57.94 3.69 -32.12
C LYS A 898 -57.35 2.90 -33.29
N LEU A 899 -56.54 1.86 -33.03
CA LEU A 899 -56.05 0.94 -34.06
C LEU A 899 -57.17 0.05 -34.62
N GLU A 900 -58.06 -0.47 -33.78
CA GLU A 900 -59.21 -1.27 -34.21
C GLU A 900 -60.14 -0.47 -35.12
N GLN A 901 -60.47 0.78 -34.74
CA GLN A 901 -61.28 1.66 -35.59
C GLN A 901 -60.59 1.98 -36.93
N LEU A 902 -59.28 2.19 -36.95
CA LEU A 902 -58.53 2.39 -38.20
C LEU A 902 -58.47 1.11 -39.06
N LEU A 903 -58.44 -0.08 -38.45
CA LEU A 903 -58.51 -1.37 -39.17
C LEU A 903 -59.88 -1.59 -39.81
N ILE A 904 -60.97 -1.16 -39.17
CA ILE A 904 -62.32 -1.12 -39.77
C ILE A 904 -62.33 -0.15 -40.97
N ASN A 905 -61.89 1.10 -40.77
CA ASN A 905 -61.86 2.11 -41.83
C ASN A 905 -61.02 1.65 -43.04
N LYS A 906 -59.90 0.95 -42.80
CA LYS A 906 -59.07 0.31 -43.83
C LYS A 906 -59.82 -0.78 -44.58
N ARG A 907 -60.55 -1.66 -43.90
CA ARG A 907 -61.35 -2.72 -44.54
C ARG A 907 -62.40 -2.13 -45.48
N ASP A 908 -63.09 -1.08 -45.05
CA ASP A 908 -64.14 -0.44 -45.84
C ASP A 908 -63.55 0.32 -47.05
N ALA A 909 -62.41 1.01 -46.87
CA ALA A 909 -61.70 1.66 -47.98
C ALA A 909 -61.18 0.65 -49.02
N VAL A 910 -60.68 -0.52 -48.60
CA VAL A 910 -60.30 -1.62 -49.50
C VAL A 910 -61.50 -2.13 -50.29
N ALA A 911 -62.65 -2.35 -49.62
CA ALA A 911 -63.86 -2.81 -50.28
C ALA A 911 -64.41 -1.80 -51.31
N GLN A 912 -64.36 -0.49 -50.99
CA GLN A 912 -64.74 0.58 -51.91
C GLN A 912 -63.80 0.64 -53.14
N TYR A 913 -62.48 0.49 -52.97
CA TYR A 913 -61.54 0.47 -54.09
C TYR A 913 -61.82 -0.68 -55.06
N GLU A 914 -61.95 -1.92 -54.58
CA GLU A 914 -62.18 -3.06 -55.46
C GLU A 914 -63.54 -2.96 -56.20
N ALA A 915 -64.59 -2.45 -55.54
CA ALA A 915 -65.88 -2.19 -56.19
C ALA A 915 -65.79 -1.13 -57.31
N VAL A 916 -65.06 -0.02 -57.10
CA VAL A 916 -64.86 1.02 -58.11
C VAL A 916 -63.96 0.51 -59.25
N LYS A 917 -62.97 -0.34 -58.94
CA LYS A 917 -62.04 -0.97 -59.88
C LYS A 917 -62.74 -1.95 -60.82
N GLU A 918 -63.62 -2.82 -60.31
CA GLU A 918 -64.45 -3.68 -61.16
C GLU A 918 -65.37 -2.87 -62.08
N ALA A 919 -66.03 -1.84 -61.54
CA ALA A 919 -66.90 -0.96 -62.32
C ALA A 919 -66.14 -0.19 -63.42
N TYR A 920 -64.91 0.29 -63.12
CA TYR A 920 -64.03 0.94 -64.09
C TYR A 920 -63.60 -0.02 -65.22
N ILE A 921 -63.20 -1.25 -64.89
CA ILE A 921 -62.82 -2.26 -65.88
C ILE A 921 -63.99 -2.56 -66.82
N GLN A 922 -65.20 -2.76 -66.30
CA GLN A 922 -66.40 -2.98 -67.13
C GLN A 922 -66.73 -1.77 -68.02
N ALA A 923 -66.50 -0.54 -67.54
CA ALA A 923 -66.68 0.66 -68.36
C ALA A 923 -65.67 0.73 -69.52
N GLN A 924 -64.40 0.38 -69.30
CA GLN A 924 -63.38 0.36 -70.34
C GLN A 924 -63.62 -0.73 -71.41
N VAL A 925 -64.06 -1.93 -71.00
CA VAL A 925 -64.43 -2.99 -71.96
C VAL A 925 -65.59 -2.57 -72.86
N ARG A 926 -66.56 -1.81 -72.31
CA ARG A 926 -67.67 -1.23 -73.08
C ARG A 926 -67.21 -0.13 -74.04
N GLU A 927 -66.32 0.75 -73.60
CA GLU A 927 -65.77 1.82 -74.46
C GLU A 927 -64.99 1.25 -75.66
N GLN A 928 -64.20 0.18 -75.48
CA GLN A 928 -63.54 -0.51 -76.59
C GLN A 928 -64.54 -1.08 -77.61
N TYR A 929 -65.62 -1.70 -77.15
CA TYR A 929 -66.68 -2.22 -78.02
C TYR A 929 -67.33 -1.13 -78.87
N GLU A 930 -67.66 0.00 -78.25
CA GLU A 930 -68.29 1.14 -78.92
C GLU A 930 -67.34 1.81 -79.93
N VAL A 931 -66.07 2.00 -79.60
CA VAL A 931 -65.06 2.60 -80.51
C VAL A 931 -64.77 1.72 -81.73
N ILE A 932 -64.74 0.40 -81.58
CA ILE A 932 -64.59 -0.52 -82.72
C ILE A 932 -65.85 -0.47 -83.60
N SER A 933 -67.04 -0.50 -82.98
CA SER A 933 -68.33 -0.42 -83.70
C SER A 933 -68.47 0.89 -84.50
N GLN A 934 -68.06 2.03 -83.94
CA GLN A 934 -68.13 3.34 -84.60
C GLN A 934 -67.16 3.47 -85.78
N ARG A 935 -66.11 2.63 -85.87
CA ARG A 935 -65.22 2.55 -87.05
C ARG A 935 -65.79 1.70 -88.19
N GLY A 936 -66.90 0.99 -87.97
CA GLY A 936 -67.50 0.08 -88.95
C GLY A 936 -66.89 -1.33 -88.98
N ASP A 937 -65.99 -1.63 -88.05
CA ASP A 937 -65.46 -2.97 -87.82
C ASP A 937 -66.40 -3.82 -86.95
N VAL A 938 -66.32 -5.14 -87.05
CA VAL A 938 -67.08 -6.05 -86.18
C VAL A 938 -66.29 -6.32 -84.90
N PRO A 939 -66.79 -5.97 -83.69
CA PRO A 939 -66.07 -6.24 -82.44
C PRO A 939 -66.12 -7.73 -82.08
N ILE A 940 -64.95 -8.35 -81.95
CA ILE A 940 -64.79 -9.74 -81.51
C ILE A 940 -64.41 -9.76 -80.01
N PRO A 941 -65.17 -10.42 -79.12
CA PRO A 941 -64.89 -10.44 -77.69
C PRO A 941 -63.62 -11.22 -77.35
N LEU A 942 -62.82 -10.67 -76.44
CA LEU A 942 -61.69 -11.34 -75.80
C LEU A 942 -62.14 -11.83 -74.42
N LEU A 943 -61.99 -13.13 -74.15
CA LEU A 943 -62.37 -13.76 -72.89
C LEU A 943 -61.15 -14.04 -72.02
N ASN A 944 -61.31 -13.93 -70.69
CA ASN A 944 -60.33 -14.44 -69.73
C ASN A 944 -60.51 -15.95 -69.48
N GLU A 945 -59.63 -16.54 -68.66
CA GLU A 945 -59.65 -17.97 -68.30
C GLU A 945 -60.96 -18.42 -67.60
N ASN A 946 -61.70 -17.48 -67.01
CA ASN A 946 -63.00 -17.71 -66.39
C ASN A 946 -64.20 -17.49 -67.35
N GLY A 947 -63.95 -17.26 -68.65
CA GLY A 947 -64.98 -17.04 -69.66
C GLY A 947 -65.65 -15.67 -69.63
N GLN A 948 -65.13 -14.70 -68.88
CA GLN A 948 -65.65 -13.34 -68.80
C GLN A 948 -65.01 -12.43 -69.87
N ILE A 949 -65.77 -11.50 -70.43
CA ILE A 949 -65.28 -10.58 -71.46
C ILE A 949 -64.38 -9.51 -70.83
N VAL A 950 -63.13 -9.44 -71.28
CA VAL A 950 -62.09 -8.50 -70.79
C VAL A 950 -61.57 -7.53 -71.85
N GLY A 951 -62.14 -7.54 -73.06
CA GLY A 951 -61.83 -6.60 -74.13
C GLY A 951 -62.50 -6.99 -75.46
N TYR A 952 -62.28 -6.20 -76.50
CA TYR A 952 -62.75 -6.48 -77.86
C TYR A 952 -61.67 -6.14 -78.92
N ASN A 953 -61.73 -6.77 -80.09
CA ASN A 953 -60.80 -6.52 -81.20
C ASN A 953 -61.51 -6.35 -82.56
N SER A 954 -60.83 -5.72 -83.54
CA SER A 954 -61.31 -5.40 -84.90
C SER A 954 -61.07 -6.55 -85.91
N SER A 955 -61.81 -6.53 -87.01
CA SER A 955 -61.86 -7.56 -88.05
C SER A 955 -61.09 -7.26 -89.35
N PHE A 956 -60.45 -6.09 -89.51
CA PHE A 956 -59.75 -5.72 -90.75
C PHE A 956 -58.23 -6.01 -90.70
N SER A 957 -57.63 -6.45 -91.80
CA SER A 957 -56.24 -6.92 -91.83
C SER A 957 -55.49 -6.56 -93.12
N ARG A 958 -54.25 -6.07 -92.98
CA ARG A 958 -53.23 -6.11 -94.04
C ARG A 958 -51.79 -6.01 -93.51
N ASP A 959 -50.95 -6.97 -93.94
CA ASP A 959 -49.47 -6.93 -93.94
C ASP A 959 -48.76 -6.42 -92.67
N VAL A 960 -48.89 -7.15 -91.56
CA VAL A 960 -48.05 -6.94 -90.37
C VAL A 960 -46.64 -7.50 -90.59
N ARG A 961 -45.65 -6.60 -90.75
CA ARG A 961 -44.23 -6.92 -90.55
C ARG A 961 -43.65 -5.84 -89.62
N THR A 962 -42.93 -6.27 -88.58
CA THR A 962 -42.53 -5.46 -87.39
C THR A 962 -43.64 -5.30 -86.34
N ALA A 963 -44.05 -6.40 -85.70
CA ALA A 963 -44.90 -6.38 -84.50
C ALA A 963 -44.63 -7.56 -83.54
N VAL A 964 -43.41 -7.65 -82.99
CA VAL A 964 -43.10 -8.32 -81.72
C VAL A 964 -42.01 -7.48 -81.04
N ARG A 965 -42.20 -7.14 -79.75
CA ARG A 965 -41.73 -5.89 -79.09
C ARG A 965 -42.56 -4.67 -79.53
N THR A 966 -43.29 -3.95 -78.67
CA THR A 966 -43.29 -3.93 -77.19
C THR A 966 -44.71 -3.93 -76.59
N ILE A 967 -45.31 -5.11 -76.41
CA ILE A 967 -46.44 -5.35 -75.46
C ILE A 967 -46.12 -6.56 -74.57
N THR A 968 -44.84 -6.73 -74.22
CA THR A 968 -44.33 -7.82 -73.36
C THR A 968 -43.02 -7.45 -72.64
N ASP A 969 -42.72 -6.15 -72.52
CA ASP A 969 -41.46 -5.61 -71.97
C ASP A 969 -41.68 -4.51 -70.89
N ASN A 970 -42.92 -4.32 -70.42
CA ASN A 970 -43.25 -3.44 -69.28
C ASN A 970 -43.92 -4.20 -68.12
N VAL A 971 -43.84 -5.54 -68.12
CA VAL A 971 -44.31 -6.41 -67.03
C VAL A 971 -43.16 -7.38 -66.70
N VAL A 972 -42.50 -7.14 -65.55
CA VAL A 972 -41.21 -7.73 -65.14
C VAL A 972 -40.05 -7.28 -66.04
N SER A 973 -38.98 -6.64 -65.58
CA SER A 973 -38.39 -6.48 -64.22
C SER A 973 -37.94 -5.01 -64.04
N LYS A 974 -37.66 -4.44 -62.86
CA LYS A 974 -37.13 -5.06 -61.64
C LYS A 974 -37.30 -4.15 -60.41
N HIS A 975 -38.14 -4.55 -59.45
CA HIS A 975 -37.88 -4.44 -58.01
C HIS A 975 -38.76 -5.48 -57.30
N GLY A 976 -38.22 -6.13 -56.27
CA GLY A 976 -38.88 -7.28 -55.66
C GLY A 976 -40.06 -6.86 -54.78
N VAL A 977 -41.21 -7.52 -54.94
CA VAL A 977 -42.16 -7.64 -53.83
C VAL A 977 -41.47 -8.48 -52.76
N PRO A 978 -41.27 -7.97 -51.52
CA PRO A 978 -40.88 -8.82 -50.42
C PRO A 978 -42.08 -9.71 -50.08
N ILE A 979 -42.14 -10.89 -50.71
CA ILE A 979 -43.03 -11.96 -50.28
C ILE A 979 -42.51 -12.41 -48.91
N TYR A 980 -42.97 -11.75 -47.86
CA TYR A 980 -42.99 -12.36 -46.53
C TYR A 980 -44.00 -13.51 -46.58
N GLN A 981 -43.54 -14.65 -47.10
CA GLN A 981 -43.81 -15.88 -46.40
C GLN A 981 -43.36 -15.63 -44.97
N ALA A 982 -44.32 -15.46 -44.06
CA ALA A 982 -44.04 -15.73 -42.68
C ALA A 982 -43.59 -17.19 -42.63
N SER A 983 -42.29 -17.40 -42.41
CA SER A 983 -41.88 -18.53 -41.59
C SER A 983 -42.80 -18.51 -40.37
N LEU A 984 -43.60 -19.57 -40.20
CA LEU A 984 -44.32 -19.77 -38.96
C LEU A 984 -43.31 -19.57 -37.83
N PRO A 985 -43.60 -18.77 -36.79
CA PRO A 985 -42.92 -19.00 -35.54
C PRO A 985 -43.15 -20.47 -35.20
N GLU A 986 -42.11 -21.19 -34.77
CA GLU A 986 -42.35 -22.49 -34.14
C GLU A 986 -43.24 -22.22 -32.92
N THR A 987 -44.52 -22.56 -33.04
CA THR A 987 -45.45 -22.61 -31.93
C THR A 987 -44.94 -23.72 -31.02
N GLY A 988 -44.19 -23.33 -30.00
CA GLY A 988 -43.94 -24.15 -28.83
C GLY A 988 -45.26 -24.41 -28.11
N GLU A 989 -46.05 -25.33 -28.66
CA GLU A 989 -47.24 -25.86 -28.01
C GLU A 989 -46.82 -26.49 -26.69
N SER A 990 -47.16 -25.80 -25.60
CA SER A 990 -47.33 -26.40 -24.29
C SER A 990 -48.70 -25.95 -23.80
N ASP A 991 -49.66 -26.87 -23.86
CA ASP A 991 -51.07 -26.59 -23.62
C ASP A 991 -51.36 -26.00 -22.24
N THR A 992 -52.41 -25.18 -22.18
CA THR A 992 -52.97 -24.72 -20.90
C THR A 992 -53.72 -25.87 -20.21
N ALA A 993 -53.00 -26.69 -19.46
CA ALA A 993 -53.56 -27.79 -18.66
C ALA A 993 -53.74 -27.37 -17.19
N ILE A 994 -54.89 -26.80 -16.86
CA ILE A 994 -55.28 -26.50 -15.47
C ILE A 994 -55.53 -27.82 -14.71
N TYR A 995 -54.68 -28.19 -13.75
CA TYR A 995 -55.09 -29.07 -12.65
C TYR A 995 -54.42 -28.78 -11.31
N THR A 996 -55.30 -28.73 -10.32
CA THR A 996 -55.20 -28.46 -8.88
C THR A 996 -54.26 -29.33 -8.02
N LEU A 997 -53.86 -28.75 -6.88
CA LEU A 997 -53.70 -29.35 -5.53
C LEU A 997 -52.47 -30.24 -5.15
N SER A 998 -51.81 -29.80 -4.06
CA SER A 998 -51.39 -30.60 -2.88
C SER A 998 -50.10 -31.46 -2.86
N GLY A 999 -49.41 -31.43 -1.70
CA GLY A 999 -48.25 -32.27 -1.31
C GLY A 999 -46.91 -31.52 -1.44
N ILE A 1000 -46.11 -31.20 -0.41
CA ILE A 1000 -45.81 -31.77 0.94
C ILE A 1000 -45.00 -33.08 0.92
N THR A 1001 -43.69 -32.98 0.67
CA THR A 1001 -42.58 -33.63 1.42
C THR A 1001 -41.30 -32.83 1.09
N PHE A 1002 -40.42 -32.35 1.98
CA PHE A 1002 -39.76 -32.85 3.20
C PHE A 1002 -38.69 -33.93 2.98
N LEU A 1003 -37.51 -33.71 3.61
CA LEU A 1003 -36.29 -34.54 3.67
C LEU A 1003 -35.37 -34.56 2.41
N ALA A 1004 -34.05 -34.80 2.48
CA ALA A 1004 -33.03 -34.49 3.50
C ALA A 1004 -31.60 -34.89 3.00
N LEU A 1005 -30.57 -34.36 3.68
CA LEU A 1005 -29.22 -34.96 3.90
C LEU A 1005 -28.19 -35.10 2.75
N ALA A 1006 -26.96 -34.71 3.09
CA ALA A 1006 -25.61 -35.23 2.71
C ALA A 1006 -25.31 -35.73 1.26
N GLY A 1007 -24.14 -35.44 0.66
CA GLY A 1007 -22.91 -34.84 1.18
C GLY A 1007 -21.77 -35.87 1.36
N VAL A 1008 -20.97 -36.09 0.31
CA VAL A 1008 -19.77 -36.96 0.34
C VAL A 1008 -18.61 -36.31 -0.43
N MET A 1009 -17.41 -36.36 0.14
CA MET A 1009 -16.14 -35.92 -0.47
C MET A 1009 -15.51 -37.03 -1.34
N ARG A 1010 -14.75 -36.68 -2.40
CA ARG A 1010 -13.26 -36.93 -2.47
C ARG A 1010 -12.57 -36.67 -3.82
N LYS A 1011 -11.52 -35.84 -3.75
CA LYS A 1011 -10.13 -36.01 -4.26
C LYS A 1011 -9.83 -36.65 -5.64
N LYS A 1012 -9.06 -35.86 -6.42
CA LYS A 1012 -7.87 -36.21 -7.24
C LYS A 1012 -8.01 -37.12 -8.48
N LYS A 1013 -7.93 -36.47 -9.66
CA LYS A 1013 -6.87 -36.58 -10.71
C LYS A 1013 -7.32 -35.73 -11.92
N LEU A 1014 -6.43 -35.10 -12.70
CA LEU A 1014 -4.98 -34.92 -12.52
C LEU A 1014 -4.64 -33.62 -11.79
#